data_AF-A0A535DE64-F1
#
_entry.id   AF-A0A535DE64-F1
#
_cell.length_a   1.000
_cell.length_b   1.000
_cell.length_c   1.000
_cell.angle_alpha   90.00
_cell.angle_beta   90.00
_cell.angle_gamma   90.00
#
_symmetry.space_group_name_H-M   'P 1'
#
loop_
_entity.id
_entity.type
_entity.pdbx_description
1 polymer ?
#
loop_
_entity_poly.entity_id
_entity_poly.type
_entity_poly.pdbx_seq_one_letter_code
_entity_poly.pdbx_strand_id
1 'polypeptide(L)'
;MIVPIIAIGAFILLVIILVFAGGMLINVGGQQVGIIERRYFGRTLPEGRVVAMRLEVGVQARVLPPGLHLLFPFIYVVRKTDMLVIGEDEVGLVESIDGLPLEPGHIFARHVKSHDSFQDGEAFLSNGGQKGPQIDILPPGQYRINTYLFTIRNQPAVSIAQGQVGVVNARDGDPISPGRLLARKVEAHQGFQYGEAFLLNGGQLGPQIEVLLPGRYRINTDLFNVEVRPATIVRANQVGLITANDGAPLPAGELVADSVQDHNDFQEASAFLANGGQRGPQFDLLKPGTYYINPLMFDVKLDEVAIVQRGEVAVLVSNVGKEPEDIPHEERLAGKERYVVPAGYRGIQSEVAGPGVYYLNRWAYIAYIIPTTNLTIDWAEEGDAGEAADIDVSAATTPTGVRRMQLFNPLSVISRDGFEMRVSVKVVIRVRPEQAPLMVAKIGSTENLIDHVVHPMIDSSFRNQASSTEAMNFMQDRALEQTKAEERTRVELQKYHVECVSVLISQIILPQELMEIQTRRVIAAQQQAMFVEQQKAEGKRIDTENTRAKADKQIELVAAQIGVQVAEQTKQKTIIEAEGRARAVELEGDAEGKKILAVGTATAEAYDKQVEAVGQGNLAGIEVTKAIALAGLKITPDIMVGGNGDGGGSSIFAAFIAQLLAANRSAAVAAAQPPQPPPSRA
;
A
#
# COMPACT_ATOMS: atom_id res chain seq x y z
N MET A 1 135.79 -16.44 17.45
CA MET A 1 134.40 -16.37 17.94
C MET A 1 133.63 -15.10 17.55
N ILE A 2 134.25 -14.04 16.98
CA ILE A 2 133.54 -12.78 16.68
C ILE A 2 132.56 -12.89 15.50
N VAL A 3 132.95 -13.58 14.42
CA VAL A 3 132.14 -13.75 13.19
C VAL A 3 130.72 -14.31 13.44
N PRO A 4 130.50 -15.42 14.19
CA PRO A 4 129.15 -15.92 14.44
C PRO A 4 128.29 -14.96 15.27
N ILE A 5 128.89 -14.15 16.16
CA ILE A 5 128.15 -13.16 16.96
C ILE A 5 127.64 -12.03 16.07
N ILE A 6 128.45 -11.56 15.11
CA ILE A 6 128.03 -10.57 14.12
C ILE A 6 126.94 -11.14 13.21
N ALA A 7 127.05 -12.40 12.77
CA ALA A 7 126.03 -13.05 11.95
C ALA A 7 124.69 -13.22 12.70
N ILE A 8 124.72 -13.64 13.97
CA ILE A 8 123.53 -13.74 14.83
C ILE A 8 122.94 -12.35 15.09
N GLY A 9 123.76 -11.33 15.36
CA GLY A 9 123.32 -9.94 15.52
C GLY A 9 122.66 -9.38 14.26
N ALA A 10 123.24 -9.65 13.09
CA ALA A 10 122.67 -9.26 11.80
C ALA A 10 121.35 -10.02 11.49
N PHE A 11 121.25 -11.29 11.86
CA PHE A 11 120.02 -12.07 11.72
C PHE A 11 118.92 -11.57 12.66
N ILE A 12 119.24 -11.27 13.92
CA ILE A 12 118.29 -10.66 14.87
C ILE A 12 117.85 -9.28 14.37
N LEU A 13 118.79 -8.45 13.88
CA LEU A 13 118.47 -7.16 13.27
C LEU A 13 117.56 -7.32 12.05
N LEU A 14 117.85 -8.28 11.16
CA LEU A 14 117.02 -8.60 9.99
C LEU A 14 115.61 -9.02 10.42
N VAL A 15 115.48 -9.91 11.41
CA VAL A 15 114.19 -10.37 11.94
C VAL A 15 113.42 -9.22 12.59
N ILE A 16 114.09 -8.36 13.37
CA ILE A 16 113.47 -7.15 13.94
C ILE A 16 112.99 -6.23 12.80
N ILE A 17 113.81 -5.98 11.78
CA ILE A 17 113.42 -5.18 10.60
C ILE A 17 112.24 -5.81 9.86
N LEU A 18 112.21 -7.13 9.69
CA LEU A 18 111.12 -7.85 9.01
C LEU A 18 109.82 -7.82 9.82
N VAL A 19 109.89 -7.94 11.15
CA VAL A 19 108.75 -7.79 12.06
C VAL A 19 108.23 -6.35 12.08
N PHE A 20 109.12 -5.35 12.12
CA PHE A 20 108.74 -3.94 12.02
C PHE A 20 108.14 -3.60 10.65
N ALA A 21 108.72 -4.07 9.55
CA ALA A 21 108.23 -3.83 8.19
C ALA A 21 106.91 -4.56 7.92
N GLY A 22 106.77 -5.81 8.38
CA GLY A 22 105.49 -6.54 8.35
C GLY A 22 104.41 -5.85 9.18
N GLY A 23 104.78 -5.29 10.34
CA GLY A 23 103.89 -4.47 11.16
C GLY A 23 103.53 -3.11 10.56
N MET A 24 104.29 -2.59 9.60
CA MET A 24 103.95 -1.33 8.91
C MET A 24 102.90 -1.48 7.81
N LEU A 25 102.70 -2.68 7.28
CA LEU A 25 101.81 -2.93 6.13
C LEU A 25 100.43 -3.42 6.61
N ILE A 26 99.49 -2.49 6.74
CA ILE A 26 98.12 -2.79 7.18
C ILE A 26 97.21 -2.91 5.96
N ASN A 27 96.81 -4.13 5.62
CA ASN A 27 95.80 -4.40 4.61
C ASN A 27 94.38 -4.33 5.21
N VAL A 28 93.57 -3.39 4.76
CA VAL A 28 92.13 -3.27 5.09
C VAL A 28 91.34 -4.02 4.02
N GLY A 29 90.54 -5.02 4.42
CA GLY A 29 89.78 -5.86 3.49
C GLY A 29 88.75 -5.09 2.67
N GLY A 30 88.35 -5.64 1.53
CA GLY A 30 87.45 -4.98 0.57
C GLY A 30 86.10 -4.53 1.14
N GLN A 31 85.58 -5.25 2.15
CA GLN A 31 84.33 -4.96 2.87
C GLN A 31 84.57 -4.36 4.26
N GLN A 32 85.78 -3.89 4.55
CA GLN A 32 86.17 -3.36 5.86
C GLN A 32 86.56 -1.89 5.77
N VAL A 33 86.36 -1.20 6.90
CA VAL A 33 86.80 0.16 7.17
C VAL A 33 87.81 0.12 8.31
N GLY A 34 88.91 0.88 8.19
CA GLY A 34 89.94 0.95 9.22
C GLY A 34 89.78 2.18 10.10
N ILE A 35 89.34 2.02 11.34
CA ILE A 35 89.31 3.08 12.34
C ILE A 35 90.72 3.21 12.95
N ILE A 36 91.31 4.40 12.88
CA ILE A 36 92.69 4.66 13.32
C ILE A 36 92.69 5.21 14.75
N GLU A 37 93.54 4.69 15.62
CA GLU A 37 93.88 5.24 16.94
C GLU A 37 95.34 5.69 16.93
N ARG A 38 95.63 6.93 17.34
CA ARG A 38 97.01 7.47 17.47
C ARG A 38 97.39 7.58 18.94
N ARG A 39 98.48 6.93 19.37
CA ARG A 39 98.74 6.70 20.81
C ARG A 39 99.70 7.66 21.52
N TYR A 40 100.86 7.97 20.94
CA TYR A 40 101.97 8.57 21.72
C TYR A 40 102.47 9.93 21.23
N PHE A 41 102.24 10.28 19.96
CA PHE A 41 102.77 11.51 19.35
C PHE A 41 101.63 12.33 18.78
N GLY A 42 101.57 13.63 19.08
CA GLY A 42 100.56 14.54 18.56
C GLY A 42 100.21 15.67 19.52
N ARG A 43 99.21 16.48 19.16
CA ARG A 43 98.55 17.40 20.09
C ARG A 43 97.61 16.62 21.01
N THR A 44 97.43 17.07 22.25
CA THR A 44 96.40 16.54 23.14
C THR A 44 95.01 16.89 22.62
N LEU A 45 94.03 16.02 22.89
CA LEU A 45 92.64 16.23 22.51
C LEU A 45 92.08 17.48 23.23
N PRO A 46 91.35 18.39 22.54
CA PRO A 46 90.69 19.53 23.18
C PRO A 46 89.61 19.08 24.18
N GLU A 47 89.40 19.86 25.24
CA GLU A 47 88.34 19.57 26.22
C GLU A 47 86.95 19.54 25.56
N GLY A 48 86.10 18.60 25.98
CA GLY A 48 84.75 18.39 25.44
C GLY A 48 84.68 17.52 24.18
N ARG A 49 85.79 17.31 23.46
CA ARG A 49 85.88 16.41 22.30
C ARG A 49 86.24 14.99 22.73
N VAL A 50 85.80 13.98 21.97
CA VAL A 50 86.05 12.54 22.21
C VAL A 50 86.88 11.90 21.07
N VAL A 51 86.78 12.47 19.86
CA VAL A 51 87.39 11.97 18.62
C VAL A 51 88.46 12.94 18.13
N ALA A 52 89.66 12.43 17.87
CA ALA A 52 90.84 13.21 17.50
C ALA A 52 90.83 13.65 16.02
N MET A 53 91.24 14.90 15.78
CA MET A 53 91.53 15.40 14.44
C MET A 53 92.91 14.93 13.94
N ARG A 54 93.19 15.19 12.66
CA ARG A 54 94.51 14.93 12.07
C ARG A 54 95.62 15.63 12.87
N LEU A 55 96.59 14.82 13.32
CA LEU A 55 97.71 15.16 14.20
C LEU A 55 97.43 15.20 15.72
N GLU A 56 96.18 15.00 16.17
CA GLU A 56 95.85 14.83 17.59
C GLU A 56 96.06 13.37 18.05
N VAL A 57 96.19 13.16 19.36
CA VAL A 57 96.28 11.85 20.03
C VAL A 57 94.87 11.37 20.40
N GLY A 58 94.55 10.12 20.09
CA GLY A 58 93.22 9.52 20.27
C GLY A 58 92.71 8.77 19.04
N VAL A 59 91.48 8.27 19.11
CA VAL A 59 90.78 7.67 17.96
C VAL A 59 90.45 8.77 16.95
N GLN A 60 90.91 8.63 15.71
CA GLN A 60 90.79 9.64 14.68
C GLN A 60 89.37 9.71 14.10
N ALA A 61 88.94 10.90 13.68
CA ALA A 61 87.65 11.10 13.00
C ALA A 61 87.62 10.49 11.60
N ARG A 62 88.73 10.57 10.86
CA ARG A 62 88.90 9.98 9.53
C ARG A 62 89.06 8.45 9.58
N VAL A 63 88.57 7.78 8.54
CA VAL A 63 88.73 6.33 8.35
C VAL A 63 89.73 5.99 7.24
N LEU A 64 90.25 4.77 7.25
CA LEU A 64 90.98 4.19 6.12
C LEU A 64 90.00 3.53 5.15
N PRO A 65 90.07 3.84 3.84
CA PRO A 65 89.39 3.06 2.81
C PRO A 65 90.04 1.67 2.67
N PRO A 66 89.38 0.70 2.03
CA PRO A 66 89.99 -0.59 1.69
C PRO A 66 91.30 -0.45 0.93
N GLY A 67 92.21 -1.41 1.15
CA GLY A 67 93.51 -1.46 0.48
C GLY A 67 94.70 -1.52 1.44
N LEU A 68 95.89 -1.45 0.86
CA LEU A 68 97.17 -1.53 1.57
C LEU A 68 97.62 -0.14 2.03
N HIS A 69 97.70 0.05 3.35
CA HIS A 69 98.16 1.30 3.96
C HIS A 69 99.47 1.11 4.72
N LEU A 70 100.39 2.06 4.58
CA LEU A 70 101.66 2.09 5.30
C LEU A 70 101.50 2.94 6.57
N LEU A 71 101.49 2.30 7.74
CA LEU A 71 101.28 2.96 9.03
C LEU A 71 102.23 2.41 10.09
N PHE A 72 102.93 3.29 10.81
CA PHE A 72 103.89 2.90 11.84
C PHE A 72 103.18 2.25 13.04
N PRO A 73 103.42 0.96 13.35
CA PRO A 73 102.62 0.18 14.32
C PRO A 73 102.78 0.67 15.77
N PHE A 74 103.86 1.38 16.08
CA PHE A 74 104.06 2.00 17.38
C PHE A 74 103.33 3.35 17.53
N ILE A 75 102.93 4.01 16.43
CA ILE A 75 102.22 5.30 16.46
C ILE A 75 100.71 5.10 16.31
N TYR A 76 100.33 4.19 15.40
CA TYR A 76 98.95 3.98 14.98
C TYR A 76 98.51 2.54 15.24
N VAL A 77 97.32 2.38 15.81
CA VAL A 77 96.60 1.10 15.89
C VAL A 77 95.37 1.21 15.01
N VAL A 78 95.17 0.23 14.12
CA VAL A 78 93.99 0.19 13.24
C VAL A 78 93.05 -0.89 13.72
N ARG A 79 91.86 -0.49 14.19
CA ARG A 79 90.73 -1.38 14.40
C ARG A 79 90.01 -1.55 13.07
N LYS A 80 89.89 -2.78 12.59
CA LYS A 80 89.08 -3.10 11.41
C LYS A 80 87.65 -3.33 11.86
N THR A 81 86.70 -2.75 11.15
CA THR A 81 85.27 -2.94 11.32
C THR A 81 84.67 -3.17 9.95
N ASP A 82 83.62 -3.96 9.84
CA ASP A 82 82.98 -4.20 8.55
C ASP A 82 82.17 -2.95 8.13
N MET A 83 81.99 -2.74 6.82
CA MET A 83 81.24 -1.59 6.32
C MET A 83 79.76 -1.68 6.73
N LEU A 84 79.14 -0.53 7.00
CA LEU A 84 77.71 -0.48 7.24
C LEU A 84 76.97 -0.76 5.93
N VAL A 85 76.06 -1.72 5.95
CA VAL A 85 75.13 -1.99 4.85
C VAL A 85 73.73 -1.56 5.30
N ILE A 86 73.05 -0.78 4.45
CA ILE A 86 71.64 -0.40 4.65
C ILE A 86 70.85 -1.05 3.51
N GLY A 87 69.86 -1.87 3.86
CA GLY A 87 69.01 -2.55 2.89
C GLY A 87 68.14 -1.59 2.07
N GLU A 88 67.67 -2.01 0.89
CA GLU A 88 66.87 -1.16 -0.01
C GLU A 88 65.58 -0.62 0.63
N ASP A 89 65.00 -1.41 1.54
CA ASP A 89 63.81 -1.12 2.34
C ASP A 89 64.14 -0.64 3.77
N GLU A 90 65.39 -0.22 4.01
CA GLU A 90 65.83 0.38 5.26
C GLU A 90 66.27 1.85 5.08
N VAL A 91 66.32 2.56 6.20
CA VAL A 91 66.90 3.89 6.34
C VAL A 91 67.86 3.87 7.53
N GLY A 92 69.07 4.41 7.35
CA GLY A 92 70.03 4.55 8.45
C GLY A 92 69.86 5.88 9.16
N LEU A 93 69.42 5.86 10.42
CA LEU A 93 69.36 7.05 11.27
C LEU A 93 70.71 7.25 11.97
N VAL A 94 71.27 8.45 11.89
CA VAL A 94 72.62 8.76 12.37
C VAL A 94 72.55 9.57 13.66
N GLU A 95 73.36 9.18 14.64
CA GLU A 95 73.61 9.93 15.88
C GLU A 95 75.12 10.16 16.01
N SER A 96 75.55 11.42 16.14
CA SER A 96 76.94 11.77 16.36
C SER A 96 77.28 11.79 17.85
N ILE A 97 78.33 11.08 18.24
CA ILE A 97 78.82 11.01 19.63
C ILE A 97 79.55 12.30 20.04
N ASP A 98 80.08 13.02 19.04
CA ASP A 98 80.99 14.16 19.18
C ASP A 98 80.65 15.29 18.20
N GLY A 99 81.13 16.50 18.49
CA GLY A 99 80.80 17.72 17.76
C GLY A 99 80.45 18.90 18.68
N LEU A 100 80.00 19.99 18.07
CA LEU A 100 79.44 21.14 18.79
C LEU A 100 78.14 20.73 19.54
N PRO A 101 77.79 21.37 20.67
CA PRO A 101 76.48 21.16 21.28
C PRO A 101 75.34 21.58 20.33
N LEU A 102 74.16 20.95 20.46
CA LEU A 102 72.97 21.40 19.75
C LEU A 102 72.60 22.84 20.11
N GLU A 103 71.95 23.53 19.17
CA GLU A 103 71.41 24.87 19.41
C GLU A 103 70.25 24.81 20.42
N PRO A 104 70.21 25.69 21.45
CA PRO A 104 69.15 25.68 22.45
C PRO A 104 67.76 25.83 21.82
N GLY A 105 66.88 24.85 22.06
CA GLY A 105 65.52 24.79 21.50
C GLY A 105 65.34 23.73 20.42
N HIS A 106 66.42 23.27 19.78
CA HIS A 106 66.39 22.16 18.83
C HIS A 106 66.85 20.84 19.48
N ILE A 107 66.36 19.73 18.94
CA ILE A 107 66.69 18.36 19.40
C ILE A 107 67.42 17.54 18.32
N PHE A 108 67.46 18.00 17.07
CA PHE A 108 68.30 17.43 16.01
C PHE A 108 69.42 18.39 15.58
N ALA A 109 70.56 17.80 15.22
CA ALA A 109 71.71 18.46 14.66
C ALA A 109 71.47 18.87 13.20
N ARG A 110 71.87 20.10 12.84
CA ARG A 110 71.73 20.65 11.48
C ARG A 110 72.57 19.88 10.45
N HIS A 111 72.09 19.83 9.20
CA HIS A 111 72.84 19.31 8.06
C HIS A 111 74.18 20.04 7.93
N VAL A 112 75.24 19.28 7.65
CA VAL A 112 76.59 19.81 7.45
C VAL A 112 77.07 19.49 6.04
N LYS A 113 77.57 20.51 5.34
CA LYS A 113 77.98 20.34 3.95
C LYS A 113 79.32 19.62 3.84
N SER A 114 79.51 18.89 2.74
CA SER A 114 80.80 18.35 2.29
C SER A 114 81.42 17.23 3.14
N HIS A 115 80.62 16.31 3.70
CA HIS A 115 81.10 15.16 4.50
C HIS A 115 80.83 13.76 3.89
N ASP A 116 80.42 13.69 2.61
CA ASP A 116 80.17 12.44 1.86
C ASP A 116 79.32 11.39 2.61
N SER A 117 78.12 11.80 3.05
CA SER A 117 77.18 10.96 3.83
C SER A 117 77.83 10.28 5.05
N PHE A 118 78.39 11.10 5.95
CA PHE A 118 79.06 10.70 7.20
C PHE A 118 80.29 9.77 7.04
N GLN A 119 80.82 9.61 5.83
CA GLN A 119 82.06 8.84 5.59
C GLN A 119 83.32 9.66 5.91
N ASP A 120 83.29 10.99 5.76
CA ASP A 120 84.37 11.87 6.20
C ASP A 120 84.03 12.57 7.53
N GLY A 121 84.40 11.91 8.63
CA GLY A 121 84.26 12.45 9.98
C GLY A 121 85.16 13.66 10.28
N GLU A 122 86.28 13.84 9.57
CA GLU A 122 87.15 15.01 9.75
C GLU A 122 86.48 16.25 9.13
N ALA A 123 85.94 16.10 7.92
CA ALA A 123 85.14 17.14 7.26
C ALA A 123 83.86 17.50 8.04
N PHE A 124 83.12 16.50 8.54
CA PHE A 124 81.94 16.73 9.38
C PHE A 124 82.26 17.61 10.60
N LEU A 125 83.26 17.23 11.40
CA LEU A 125 83.64 17.98 12.60
C LEU A 125 84.28 19.34 12.27
N SER A 126 84.99 19.49 11.13
CA SER A 126 85.58 20.78 10.74
C SER A 126 84.55 21.79 10.25
N ASN A 127 83.46 21.32 9.63
CA ASN A 127 82.40 22.15 9.05
C ASN A 127 81.28 22.48 10.04
N GLY A 128 81.48 22.23 11.35
CA GLY A 128 80.52 22.57 12.40
C GLY A 128 79.57 21.45 12.81
N GLY A 129 79.92 20.18 12.54
CA GLY A 129 79.20 18.99 13.00
C GLY A 129 78.76 19.08 14.45
N GLN A 130 77.46 18.88 14.69
CA GLN A 130 76.84 18.92 16.02
C GLN A 130 76.67 17.50 16.57
N LYS A 131 76.87 17.36 17.88
CA LYS A 131 76.65 16.14 18.65
C LYS A 131 75.14 15.85 18.76
N GLY A 132 74.76 14.58 18.83
CA GLY A 132 73.38 14.12 19.00
C GLY A 132 72.75 13.55 17.73
N PRO A 133 71.42 13.31 17.73
CA PRO A 133 70.69 12.83 16.57
C PRO A 133 70.80 13.80 15.38
N GLN A 134 71.09 13.29 14.19
CA GLN A 134 71.21 14.10 12.97
C GLN A 134 69.86 14.16 12.24
N ILE A 135 69.59 15.27 11.54
CA ILE A 135 68.43 15.37 10.63
C ILE A 135 68.59 14.41 9.44
N ASP A 136 69.80 14.35 8.89
CA ASP A 136 70.09 13.59 7.68
C ASP A 136 69.98 12.09 7.89
N ILE A 137 69.50 11.42 6.86
CA ILE A 137 69.40 9.97 6.78
C ILE A 137 70.44 9.41 5.81
N LEU A 138 70.86 8.17 6.06
CA LEU A 138 71.64 7.40 5.11
C LEU A 138 70.68 6.63 4.18
N PRO A 139 70.72 6.86 2.86
CA PRO A 139 69.96 6.08 1.88
C PRO A 139 70.51 4.64 1.79
N PRO A 140 69.80 3.69 1.13
CA PRO A 140 70.31 2.33 0.93
C PRO A 140 71.67 2.31 0.22
N GLY A 141 72.59 1.48 0.69
CA GLY A 141 73.97 1.45 0.20
C GLY A 141 74.97 0.82 1.16
N GLN A 142 76.26 0.86 0.78
CA GLN A 142 77.38 0.43 1.61
C GLN A 142 78.25 1.65 1.98
N TYR A 143 78.41 1.90 3.28
CA TYR A 143 79.05 3.12 3.79
C TYR A 143 80.26 2.81 4.67
N ARG A 144 81.32 3.62 4.49
CA ARG A 144 82.57 3.53 5.25
C ARG A 144 82.51 4.43 6.49
N ILE A 145 81.62 4.11 7.42
CA ILE A 145 81.35 4.99 8.56
C ILE A 145 82.27 4.69 9.74
N ASN A 146 82.73 5.74 10.41
CA ASN A 146 83.47 5.63 11.66
C ASN A 146 82.51 5.31 12.82
N THR A 147 82.38 4.02 13.17
CA THR A 147 81.49 3.56 14.25
C THR A 147 81.90 4.03 15.66
N TYR A 148 83.03 4.73 15.80
CA TYR A 148 83.42 5.40 17.04
C TYR A 148 82.94 6.87 17.12
N LEU A 149 82.67 7.51 15.97
CA LEU A 149 82.15 8.87 15.89
C LEU A 149 80.62 8.88 15.70
N PHE A 150 80.10 7.95 14.89
CA PHE A 150 78.69 7.87 14.54
C PHE A 150 78.09 6.53 14.97
N THR A 151 76.97 6.59 15.70
CA THR A 151 76.08 5.47 15.93
C THR A 151 75.02 5.48 14.83
N ILE A 152 74.80 4.34 14.17
CA ILE A 152 73.78 4.21 13.12
C ILE A 152 72.75 3.17 13.53
N ARG A 153 71.48 3.53 13.37
CA ARG A 153 70.33 2.65 13.62
C ARG A 153 69.62 2.40 12.29
N ASN A 154 69.75 1.20 11.73
CA ASN A 154 68.93 0.78 10.60
C ASN A 154 67.48 0.64 11.09
N GLN A 155 66.55 1.27 10.39
CA GLN A 155 65.12 1.13 10.60
C GLN A 155 64.42 0.82 9.27
N PRO A 156 63.28 0.12 9.27
CA PRO A 156 62.51 -0.08 8.05
C PRO A 156 62.00 1.26 7.50
N ALA A 157 62.04 1.43 6.18
CA ALA A 157 61.45 2.58 5.51
C ALA A 157 59.93 2.62 5.73
N VAL A 158 59.37 3.82 5.89
CA VAL A 158 57.93 4.00 6.12
C VAL A 158 57.18 3.59 4.85
N SER A 159 56.33 2.58 4.94
CA SER A 159 55.50 2.14 3.83
C SER A 159 54.02 2.29 4.15
N ILE A 160 53.29 2.92 3.22
CA ILE A 160 51.87 3.20 3.33
C ILE A 160 51.19 2.41 2.22
N ALA A 161 50.32 1.46 2.60
CA ALA A 161 49.64 0.62 1.63
C ALA A 161 48.56 1.41 0.86
N GLN A 162 48.08 0.85 -0.25
CA GLN A 162 46.91 1.40 -0.94
C GLN A 162 45.69 1.35 -0.01
N GLY A 163 44.87 2.41 -0.04
CA GLY A 163 43.75 2.56 0.90
C GLY A 163 44.17 2.98 2.32
N GLN A 164 45.41 3.42 2.52
CA GLN A 164 45.89 4.05 3.76
C GLN A 164 46.44 5.45 3.49
N VAL A 165 46.54 6.25 4.56
CA VAL A 165 47.09 7.61 4.56
C VAL A 165 48.04 7.75 5.76
N GLY A 166 49.21 8.34 5.55
CA GLY A 166 50.18 8.58 6.62
C GLY A 166 50.01 9.99 7.21
N VAL A 167 49.71 10.06 8.50
CA VAL A 167 49.64 11.30 9.26
C VAL A 167 50.99 11.55 9.92
N VAL A 168 51.56 12.74 9.74
CA VAL A 168 52.91 13.07 10.22
C VAL A 168 52.85 13.98 11.45
N ASN A 169 53.69 13.70 12.45
CA ASN A 169 53.87 14.53 13.63
C ASN A 169 55.37 14.83 13.82
N ALA A 170 55.77 16.09 13.66
CA ALA A 170 57.16 16.53 13.77
C ALA A 170 57.56 16.73 15.24
N ARG A 171 58.78 16.33 15.60
CA ARG A 171 59.33 16.49 16.98
C ARG A 171 60.25 17.70 17.15
N ASP A 172 60.62 18.38 16.07
CA ASP A 172 61.46 19.58 16.05
C ASP A 172 60.90 20.57 15.03
N GLY A 173 61.27 21.85 15.14
CA GLY A 173 60.75 22.97 14.36
C GLY A 173 60.18 24.10 15.21
N ASP A 174 59.70 25.14 14.53
CA ASP A 174 59.08 26.31 15.16
C ASP A 174 57.79 25.93 15.92
N PRO A 175 57.38 26.67 16.96
CA PRO A 175 56.08 26.43 17.61
C PRO A 175 54.91 26.65 16.62
N ILE A 176 53.84 25.84 16.77
CA ILE A 176 52.59 26.02 16.02
C ILE A 176 52.05 27.43 16.24
N SER A 177 51.56 28.05 15.18
CA SER A 177 50.93 29.37 15.23
C SER A 177 49.74 29.38 16.21
N PRO A 178 49.68 30.32 17.18
CA PRO A 178 48.62 30.36 18.18
C PRO A 178 47.21 30.34 17.57
N GLY A 179 46.35 29.46 18.08
CA GLY A 179 44.98 29.29 17.61
C GLY A 179 44.78 28.26 16.48
N ARG A 180 45.86 27.68 15.93
CA ARG A 180 45.81 26.51 15.04
C ARG A 180 46.01 25.21 15.81
N LEU A 181 45.44 24.13 15.30
CA LEU A 181 45.61 22.76 15.79
C LEU A 181 46.69 22.00 15.02
N LEU A 182 46.90 22.34 13.74
CA LEU A 182 47.85 21.69 12.85
C LEU A 182 48.96 22.66 12.41
N ALA A 183 50.16 22.12 12.29
CA ALA A 183 51.31 22.79 11.69
C ALA A 183 51.07 23.09 10.20
N ARG A 184 51.50 24.28 9.75
CA ARG A 184 51.35 24.73 8.37
C ARG A 184 52.09 23.82 7.38
N LYS A 185 51.59 23.75 6.15
CA LYS A 185 52.32 23.12 5.04
C LYS A 185 53.60 23.91 4.75
N VAL A 186 54.65 23.18 4.39
CA VAL A 186 55.96 23.70 3.99
C VAL A 186 56.25 23.18 2.57
N GLU A 187 57.18 23.80 1.85
CA GLU A 187 57.57 23.34 0.51
C GLU A 187 58.94 22.66 0.50
N ALA A 188 59.28 22.04 -0.64
CA ALA A 188 60.56 21.39 -0.95
C ALA A 188 60.96 20.11 -0.14
N HIS A 189 60.27 19.74 0.95
CA HIS A 189 60.64 18.55 1.75
C HIS A 189 60.29 17.18 1.15
N GLN A 190 59.63 17.14 -0.03
CA GLN A 190 59.24 15.94 -0.80
C GLN A 190 58.66 14.79 0.05
N GLY A 191 57.56 15.04 0.76
CA GLY A 191 56.95 14.04 1.63
C GLY A 191 57.80 13.72 2.86
N PHE A 192 58.40 14.75 3.47
CA PHE A 192 59.18 14.70 4.72
C PHE A 192 60.46 13.84 4.66
N GLN A 193 60.92 13.51 3.45
CA GLN A 193 62.18 12.79 3.25
C GLN A 193 63.40 13.71 3.42
N TYR A 194 63.26 15.01 3.13
CA TYR A 194 64.30 16.02 3.35
C TYR A 194 63.99 16.87 4.59
N GLY A 195 64.42 16.39 5.76
CA GLY A 195 64.21 17.09 7.04
C GLY A 195 64.90 18.46 7.13
N GLU A 196 66.05 18.64 6.46
CA GLU A 196 66.74 19.95 6.42
C GLU A 196 65.85 21.00 5.75
N ALA A 197 65.28 20.67 4.58
CA ALA A 197 64.39 21.56 3.84
C ALA A 197 63.12 21.90 4.62
N PHE A 198 62.58 20.95 5.40
CA PHE A 198 61.44 21.21 6.28
C PHE A 198 61.78 22.26 7.35
N LEU A 199 62.90 22.09 8.06
CA LEU A 199 63.29 23.01 9.15
C LEU A 199 63.75 24.38 8.61
N LEU A 200 64.53 24.43 7.53
CA LEU A 200 64.98 25.69 6.91
C LEU A 200 63.84 26.56 6.38
N ASN A 201 62.76 25.94 5.88
CA ASN A 201 61.58 26.65 5.38
C ASN A 201 60.56 26.97 6.50
N GLY A 202 60.95 26.87 7.78
CA GLY A 202 60.11 27.21 8.93
C GLY A 202 59.01 26.18 9.22
N GLY A 203 59.36 24.90 9.13
CA GLY A 203 58.53 23.79 9.59
C GLY A 203 58.26 23.85 11.07
N GLN A 204 57.03 23.48 11.45
CA GLN A 204 56.53 23.63 12.81
C GLN A 204 56.48 22.27 13.54
N LEU A 205 56.80 22.29 14.83
CA LEU A 205 56.61 21.19 15.78
C LEU A 205 55.15 20.71 15.78
N GLY A 206 54.92 19.42 15.95
CA GLY A 206 53.59 18.84 16.19
C GLY A 206 52.92 18.23 14.95
N PRO A 207 51.60 17.94 15.01
CA PRO A 207 50.86 17.28 13.94
C PRO A 207 50.78 18.17 12.69
N GLN A 208 51.14 17.61 11.54
CA GLN A 208 51.22 18.32 10.27
C GLN A 208 49.87 18.31 9.54
N ILE A 209 49.61 19.38 8.77
CA ILE A 209 48.44 19.45 7.89
C ILE A 209 48.57 18.56 6.64
N GLU A 210 49.79 18.40 6.12
CA GLU A 210 50.09 17.54 4.99
C GLU A 210 50.11 16.06 5.39
N VAL A 211 49.59 15.22 4.50
CA VAL A 211 49.58 13.77 4.64
C VAL A 211 50.44 13.09 3.59
N LEU A 212 50.95 11.91 3.95
CA LEU A 212 51.66 11.02 3.05
C LEU A 212 50.64 10.12 2.33
N LEU A 213 50.74 10.11 1.00
CA LEU A 213 49.96 9.24 0.12
C LEU A 213 50.50 7.78 0.15
N PRO A 214 49.83 6.80 -0.46
CA PRO A 214 50.36 5.45 -0.60
C PRO A 214 51.72 5.43 -1.33
N GLY A 215 52.72 4.82 -0.71
CA GLY A 215 54.11 4.84 -1.19
C GLY A 215 55.12 4.30 -0.18
N ARG A 216 56.39 4.27 -0.58
CA ARG A 216 57.54 4.01 0.31
C ARG A 216 58.33 5.29 0.49
N TYR A 217 58.50 5.73 1.72
CA TYR A 217 59.16 6.98 2.08
C TYR A 217 60.35 6.71 3.00
N ARG A 218 61.50 7.30 2.67
CA ARG A 218 62.70 7.26 3.50
C ARG A 218 62.69 8.49 4.39
N ILE A 219 62.08 8.35 5.56
CA ILE A 219 61.82 9.44 6.51
C ILE A 219 62.66 9.19 7.77
N ASN A 220 63.22 10.27 8.34
CA ASN A 220 63.80 10.22 9.68
C ASN A 220 62.67 10.07 10.72
N THR A 221 62.41 8.85 11.17
CA THR A 221 61.31 8.52 12.10
C THR A 221 61.51 9.08 13.51
N ASP A 222 62.74 9.42 13.88
CA ASP A 222 63.01 10.11 15.15
C ASP A 222 62.52 11.57 15.08
N LEU A 223 62.70 12.24 13.93
CA LEU A 223 62.25 13.61 13.65
C LEU A 223 60.76 13.68 13.31
N PHE A 224 60.26 12.75 12.50
CA PHE A 224 58.89 12.69 12.02
C PHE A 224 58.23 11.37 12.41
N ASN A 225 57.37 11.40 13.43
CA ASN A 225 56.56 10.24 13.79
C ASN A 225 55.41 10.10 12.79
N VAL A 226 55.39 9.02 12.01
CA VAL A 226 54.35 8.75 11.01
C VAL A 226 53.36 7.70 11.54
N GLU A 227 52.09 8.09 11.66
CA GLU A 227 50.98 7.21 12.02
C GLU A 227 50.19 6.84 10.76
N VAL A 228 50.13 5.54 10.43
CA VAL A 228 49.38 5.06 9.26
C VAL A 228 47.92 4.81 9.64
N ARG A 229 46.99 5.49 8.98
CA ARG A 229 45.54 5.38 9.17
C ARG A 229 44.84 4.88 7.90
N PRO A 230 43.65 4.27 8.01
CA PRO A 230 42.86 3.93 6.83
C PRO A 230 42.43 5.20 6.08
N ALA A 231 42.42 5.14 4.75
CA ALA A 231 41.86 6.20 3.91
C ALA A 231 40.32 6.16 3.96
N THR A 232 39.69 7.29 3.68
CA THR A 232 38.22 7.42 3.69
C THR A 232 37.64 6.79 2.43
N ILE A 233 36.88 5.72 2.56
CA ILE A 233 36.22 5.02 1.45
C ILE A 233 34.71 5.23 1.55
N VAL A 234 34.16 6.00 0.60
CA VAL A 234 32.73 6.27 0.46
C VAL A 234 32.15 5.30 -0.59
N ARG A 235 31.18 4.48 -0.19
CA ARG A 235 30.52 3.50 -1.08
C ARG A 235 29.49 4.16 -1.99
N ALA A 236 29.10 3.48 -3.07
CA ALA A 236 28.12 3.99 -4.05
C ALA A 236 26.75 4.38 -3.46
N ASN A 237 26.32 3.72 -2.38
CA ASN A 237 25.08 3.99 -1.65
C ASN A 237 25.29 4.88 -0.41
N GLN A 238 26.46 5.50 -0.26
CA GLN A 238 26.83 6.32 0.89
C GLN A 238 27.29 7.71 0.45
N VAL A 239 27.23 8.66 1.38
CA VAL A 239 27.76 10.01 1.24
C VAL A 239 28.67 10.30 2.43
N GLY A 240 29.80 10.97 2.20
CA GLY A 240 30.68 11.41 3.29
C GLY A 240 30.34 12.82 3.75
N LEU A 241 29.83 12.95 4.97
CA LEU A 241 29.59 14.22 5.65
C LEU A 241 30.86 14.63 6.42
N ILE A 242 31.35 15.84 6.21
CA ILE A 242 32.65 16.29 6.73
C ILE A 242 32.47 17.31 7.86
N THR A 243 33.26 17.17 8.93
CA THR A 243 33.42 18.19 9.97
C THR A 243 34.89 18.61 10.03
N ALA A 244 35.18 19.90 9.86
CA ALA A 244 36.52 20.46 9.96
C ALA A 244 36.85 20.85 11.42
N ASN A 245 38.01 20.42 11.92
CA ASN A 245 38.44 20.67 13.30
C ASN A 245 39.17 22.02 13.45
N ASP A 246 39.91 22.45 12.42
CA ASP A 246 40.60 23.73 12.33
C ASP A 246 39.99 24.57 11.19
N GLY A 247 40.12 25.90 11.27
CA GLY A 247 39.48 26.84 10.37
C GLY A 247 39.13 28.17 11.03
N ALA A 248 38.62 29.10 10.23
CA ALA A 248 37.91 30.27 10.75
C ALA A 248 36.71 29.82 11.62
N PRO A 249 36.31 30.56 12.66
CA PRO A 249 35.10 30.23 13.41
C PRO A 249 33.86 30.33 12.50
N LEU A 250 32.95 29.35 12.62
CA LEU A 250 31.63 29.40 11.97
C LEU A 250 30.88 30.70 12.34
N PRO A 251 30.24 31.39 11.37
CA PRO A 251 29.45 32.58 11.65
C PRO A 251 28.31 32.35 12.66
N ALA A 252 27.98 33.39 13.43
CA ALA A 252 26.93 33.30 14.44
C ALA A 252 25.54 33.22 13.80
N GLY A 253 24.85 32.08 14.00
CA GLY A 253 23.51 31.81 13.46
C GLY A 253 23.49 30.70 12.40
N GLU A 254 24.65 30.36 11.84
CA GLU A 254 24.81 29.25 10.89
C GLU A 254 25.07 27.92 11.62
N LEU A 255 24.63 26.82 11.01
CA LEU A 255 24.81 25.45 11.53
C LEU A 255 25.86 24.65 10.73
N VAL A 256 26.18 25.11 9.53
CA VAL A 256 27.00 24.42 8.52
C VAL A 256 27.82 25.49 7.80
N ALA A 257 29.11 25.25 7.65
CA ALA A 257 30.05 26.15 6.99
C ALA A 257 29.80 26.26 5.48
N ASP A 258 30.10 27.44 4.93
CA ASP A 258 30.05 27.70 3.50
C ASP A 258 30.90 26.73 2.66
N SER A 259 30.50 26.56 1.40
CA SER A 259 31.30 25.85 0.40
C SER A 259 32.59 26.62 0.06
N VAL A 260 33.70 25.91 -0.04
CA VAL A 260 35.03 26.47 -0.31
C VAL A 260 35.56 25.86 -1.61
N GLN A 261 36.14 26.67 -2.49
CA GLN A 261 36.66 26.18 -3.77
C GLN A 261 38.12 25.71 -3.65
N ASP A 262 38.58 24.97 -4.67
CA ASP A 262 39.98 24.57 -4.89
C ASP A 262 40.67 23.75 -3.77
N HIS A 263 39.91 22.97 -2.99
CA HIS A 263 40.46 22.07 -1.96
C HIS A 263 40.53 20.58 -2.33
N ASN A 264 40.22 20.23 -3.60
CA ASN A 264 40.32 18.87 -4.16
C ASN A 264 39.64 17.78 -3.28
N ASP A 265 38.33 17.94 -3.04
CA ASP A 265 37.52 17.08 -2.16
C ASP A 265 38.17 16.83 -0.78
N PHE A 266 38.64 17.91 -0.13
CA PHE A 266 39.25 17.94 1.20
C PHE A 266 40.58 17.17 1.36
N GLN A 267 41.16 16.70 0.27
CA GLN A 267 42.49 16.08 0.27
C GLN A 267 43.59 17.14 0.46
N GLU A 268 43.36 18.38 0.00
CA GLU A 268 44.30 19.49 0.16
C GLU A 268 43.89 20.43 1.30
N ALA A 269 44.04 19.93 2.53
CA ALA A 269 43.74 20.66 3.76
C ALA A 269 44.41 22.05 3.86
N SER A 270 45.60 22.22 3.29
CA SER A 270 46.29 23.51 3.22
C SER A 270 45.58 24.52 2.32
N ALA A 271 45.02 24.08 1.19
CA ALA A 271 44.28 24.93 0.26
C ALA A 271 42.92 25.34 0.88
N PHE A 272 42.24 24.40 1.53
CA PHE A 272 41.04 24.67 2.32
C PHE A 272 41.25 25.79 3.35
N LEU A 273 42.32 25.74 4.15
CA LEU A 273 42.62 26.79 5.12
C LEU A 273 43.06 28.12 4.49
N ALA A 274 43.76 28.09 3.35
CA ALA A 274 44.17 29.28 2.63
C ALA A 274 42.97 30.03 2.02
N ASN A 275 41.97 29.30 1.53
CA ASN A 275 40.76 29.82 0.90
C ASN A 275 39.67 30.24 1.92
N GLY A 276 40.02 30.37 3.21
CA GLY A 276 39.11 30.85 4.26
C GLY A 276 38.24 29.78 4.92
N GLY A 277 38.59 28.49 4.77
CA GLY A 277 37.84 27.37 5.33
C GLY A 277 37.49 27.52 6.81
N GLN A 278 36.21 27.27 7.11
CA GLN A 278 35.63 27.44 8.44
C GLN A 278 35.59 26.10 9.19
N ARG A 279 35.74 26.12 10.51
CA ARG A 279 35.64 24.93 11.38
C ARG A 279 34.18 24.60 11.71
N GLY A 280 33.89 23.31 11.85
CA GLY A 280 32.54 22.79 12.09
C GLY A 280 32.04 21.90 10.93
N PRO A 281 30.74 21.52 10.93
CA PRO A 281 30.12 20.77 9.84
C PRO A 281 30.26 21.54 8.53
N GLN A 282 30.69 20.88 7.45
CA GLN A 282 30.85 21.50 6.13
C GLN A 282 29.59 21.32 5.28
N PHE A 283 29.31 22.26 4.37
CA PHE A 283 28.22 22.13 3.40
C PHE A 283 28.57 21.08 2.33
N ASP A 284 29.79 21.13 1.82
CA ASP A 284 30.28 20.20 0.81
C ASP A 284 30.43 18.76 1.35
N LEU A 285 30.24 17.81 0.45
CA LEU A 285 30.14 16.38 0.75
C LEU A 285 31.09 15.57 -0.13
N LEU A 286 31.52 14.41 0.37
CA LEU A 286 32.24 13.42 -0.43
C LEU A 286 31.26 12.54 -1.19
N LYS A 287 31.48 12.46 -2.50
CA LYS A 287 30.81 11.52 -3.41
C LYS A 287 31.42 10.11 -3.22
N PRO A 288 30.86 9.06 -3.84
CA PRO A 288 31.47 7.74 -3.80
C PRO A 288 32.89 7.73 -4.39
N GLY A 289 33.86 7.23 -3.62
CA GLY A 289 35.28 7.31 -3.96
C GLY A 289 36.19 6.93 -2.80
N THR A 290 37.51 6.91 -3.06
CA THR A 290 38.55 6.74 -2.04
C THR A 290 39.33 8.03 -1.92
N TYR A 291 39.36 8.61 -0.72
CA TYR A 291 39.95 9.93 -0.45
C TYR A 291 41.05 9.86 0.61
N TYR A 292 42.20 10.45 0.31
CA TYR A 292 43.35 10.52 1.21
C TYR A 292 43.29 11.79 2.07
N ILE A 293 42.25 11.88 2.89
CA ILE A 293 41.97 13.04 3.75
C ILE A 293 42.76 12.93 5.05
N ASN A 294 43.20 14.06 5.62
CA ASN A 294 43.84 14.11 6.92
C ASN A 294 42.80 13.95 8.06
N PRO A 295 42.77 12.82 8.79
CA PRO A 295 41.76 12.57 9.84
C PRO A 295 41.99 13.37 11.13
N LEU A 296 43.09 14.13 11.25
CA LEU A 296 43.24 15.12 12.31
C LEU A 296 42.56 16.45 11.94
N MET A 297 42.55 16.79 10.65
CA MET A 297 41.92 18.00 10.12
C MET A 297 40.41 17.83 9.97
N PHE A 298 39.97 16.69 9.43
CA PHE A 298 38.60 16.45 9.01
C PHE A 298 38.08 15.12 9.58
N ASP A 299 36.99 15.18 10.35
CA ASP A 299 36.19 14.01 10.71
C ASP A 299 35.19 13.72 9.58
N VAL A 300 35.13 12.47 9.10
CA VAL A 300 34.22 12.07 8.03
C VAL A 300 33.24 11.01 8.52
N LYS A 301 31.96 11.37 8.50
CA LYS A 301 30.86 10.47 8.86
C LYS A 301 30.18 9.99 7.59
N LEU A 302 30.08 8.67 7.44
CA LEU A 302 29.36 8.06 6.32
C LEU A 302 27.87 7.99 6.67
N ASP A 303 27.03 8.52 5.77
CA ASP A 303 25.57 8.50 5.85
C ASP A 303 25.00 7.83 4.58
N GLU A 304 23.73 7.46 4.59
CA GLU A 304 23.07 6.84 3.44
C GLU A 304 22.52 7.88 2.46
N VAL A 305 22.55 7.55 1.17
CA VAL A 305 22.00 8.43 0.12
C VAL A 305 20.48 8.49 0.18
N ALA A 306 19.90 9.65 -0.13
CA ALA A 306 18.46 9.80 -0.21
C ALA A 306 17.95 9.16 -1.52
N ILE A 307 17.25 8.03 -1.40
CA ILE A 307 16.65 7.31 -2.53
C ILE A 307 15.16 7.66 -2.62
N VAL A 308 14.75 8.26 -3.74
CA VAL A 308 13.36 8.59 -4.03
C VAL A 308 12.83 7.60 -5.08
N GLN A 309 11.82 6.81 -4.74
CA GLN A 309 11.32 5.78 -5.64
C GLN A 309 10.36 6.34 -6.70
N ARG A 310 10.10 5.56 -7.75
CA ARG A 310 9.09 5.94 -8.76
C ARG A 310 7.70 6.00 -8.12
N GLY A 311 7.03 7.14 -8.28
CA GLY A 311 5.75 7.41 -7.62
C GLY A 311 5.89 8.19 -6.31
N GLU A 312 7.12 8.47 -5.86
CA GLU A 312 7.43 9.34 -4.73
C GLU A 312 8.14 10.62 -5.21
N VAL A 313 8.08 11.68 -4.40
CA VAL A 313 8.89 12.90 -4.56
C VAL A 313 9.48 13.28 -3.21
N ALA A 314 10.68 13.86 -3.18
CA ALA A 314 11.24 14.39 -1.94
C ALA A 314 11.03 15.91 -1.86
N VAL A 315 10.36 16.35 -0.79
CA VAL A 315 10.30 17.75 -0.37
C VAL A 315 11.52 18.02 0.49
N LEU A 316 12.35 18.98 0.09
CA LEU A 316 13.55 19.37 0.81
C LEU A 316 13.26 20.53 1.76
N VAL A 317 13.85 20.51 2.96
CA VAL A 317 13.85 21.62 3.92
C VAL A 317 15.29 22.03 4.14
N SER A 318 15.63 23.25 3.73
CA SER A 318 16.98 23.81 3.89
C SER A 318 17.12 24.45 5.27
N ASN A 319 18.15 24.04 6.02
CA ASN A 319 18.61 24.71 7.23
C ASN A 319 19.61 25.83 6.93
N VAL A 320 20.14 25.87 5.71
CA VAL A 320 21.16 26.82 5.22
C VAL A 320 20.57 27.79 4.20
N GLY A 321 21.30 28.87 3.92
CA GLY A 321 20.88 29.94 3.01
C GLY A 321 20.29 31.14 3.74
N LYS A 322 19.79 32.12 2.97
CA LYS A 322 19.29 33.40 3.50
C LYS A 322 18.00 33.22 4.31
N GLU A 323 17.75 34.16 5.23
CA GLU A 323 16.53 34.11 6.03
C GLU A 323 15.27 34.46 5.20
N PRO A 324 14.09 33.88 5.51
CA PRO A 324 12.85 34.13 4.76
C PRO A 324 12.34 35.58 4.78
N GLU A 325 12.88 36.43 5.65
CA GLU A 325 12.47 37.83 5.77
C GLU A 325 13.00 38.66 4.57
N ASP A 326 14.15 38.29 4.01
CA ASP A 326 14.80 38.95 2.85
C ASP A 326 14.09 38.71 1.51
N ILE A 327 13.09 37.81 1.45
CA ILE A 327 12.35 37.52 0.22
C ILE A 327 11.59 38.79 -0.24
N PRO A 328 11.64 39.19 -1.52
CA PRO A 328 10.86 40.31 -2.04
C PRO A 328 9.36 40.14 -1.78
N HIS A 329 8.67 41.23 -1.43
CA HIS A 329 7.25 41.17 -1.06
C HIS A 329 6.35 40.66 -2.20
N GLU A 330 6.73 40.89 -3.46
CA GLU A 330 6.03 40.42 -4.65
C GLU A 330 6.04 38.89 -4.80
N GLU A 331 7.16 38.22 -4.51
CA GLU A 331 7.25 36.75 -4.52
C GLU A 331 6.48 36.12 -3.35
N ARG A 332 6.41 36.84 -2.22
CA ARG A 332 5.68 36.43 -1.00
C ARG A 332 4.16 36.56 -1.14
N LEU A 333 3.65 37.43 -2.02
CA LEU A 333 2.23 37.76 -2.16
C LEU A 333 1.38 36.72 -2.93
N ALA A 334 2.00 35.68 -3.51
CA ALA A 334 1.34 34.72 -4.40
C ALA A 334 0.40 33.70 -3.71
N GLY A 335 -0.18 34.02 -2.54
CA GLY A 335 -1.02 33.10 -1.75
C GLY A 335 -0.31 31.84 -1.24
N LYS A 336 1.02 31.76 -1.42
CA LYS A 336 1.87 30.68 -0.93
C LYS A 336 2.01 30.78 0.59
N GLU A 337 2.15 29.63 1.23
CA GLU A 337 2.34 29.56 2.67
C GLU A 337 3.66 30.20 3.09
N ARG A 338 3.66 30.86 4.26
CA ARG A 338 4.77 31.67 4.78
C ARG A 338 6.12 30.91 4.90
N TYR A 339 6.09 29.58 4.88
CA TYR A 339 7.22 28.70 5.11
C TYR A 339 7.79 28.05 3.84
N VAL A 340 7.14 28.20 2.68
CA VAL A 340 7.61 27.66 1.40
C VAL A 340 8.40 28.72 0.66
N VAL A 341 9.68 28.44 0.39
CA VAL A 341 10.68 29.38 -0.10
C VAL A 341 11.32 28.91 -1.42
N PRO A 342 11.84 29.80 -2.27
CA PRO A 342 12.62 29.42 -3.43
C PRO A 342 14.03 28.93 -3.05
N ALA A 343 14.74 28.35 -4.01
CA ALA A 343 16.10 27.83 -3.82
C ALA A 343 17.06 28.90 -3.25
N GLY A 344 17.89 28.48 -2.29
CA GLY A 344 18.90 29.34 -1.64
C GLY A 344 18.42 30.10 -0.39
N TYR A 345 17.15 29.95 -0.02
CA TYR A 345 16.62 30.42 1.27
C TYR A 345 16.42 29.25 2.25
N ARG A 346 16.59 29.55 3.53
CA ARG A 346 16.29 28.63 4.64
C ARG A 346 14.77 28.40 4.73
N GLY A 347 14.33 27.15 4.82
CA GLY A 347 12.91 26.79 4.84
C GLY A 347 12.56 25.65 3.88
N ILE A 348 11.26 25.40 3.71
CA ILE A 348 10.73 24.32 2.88
C ILE A 348 10.86 24.74 1.41
N GLN A 349 11.60 23.99 0.61
CA GLN A 349 11.87 24.36 -0.77
C GLN A 349 10.61 24.16 -1.63
N SER A 350 10.31 25.14 -2.50
CA SER A 350 9.19 25.06 -3.43
C SER A 350 9.40 24.05 -4.56
N GLU A 351 10.65 23.72 -4.87
CA GLU A 351 11.00 22.69 -5.85
C GLU A 351 11.12 21.32 -5.18
N VAL A 352 10.54 20.30 -5.80
CA VAL A 352 10.59 18.91 -5.32
C VAL A 352 11.59 18.09 -6.11
N ALA A 353 12.35 17.24 -5.43
CA ALA A 353 13.23 16.27 -6.07
C ALA A 353 12.40 15.08 -6.57
N GLY A 354 12.54 14.76 -7.86
CA GLY A 354 11.87 13.62 -8.50
C GLY A 354 12.48 12.26 -8.12
N PRO A 355 12.05 11.16 -8.76
CA PRO A 355 12.60 9.84 -8.50
C PRO A 355 14.07 9.74 -8.94
N GLY A 356 14.95 9.32 -8.03
CA GLY A 356 16.39 9.32 -8.23
C GLY A 356 17.18 9.00 -6.95
N VAL A 357 18.51 9.02 -7.07
CA VAL A 357 19.44 8.90 -5.93
C VAL A 357 20.12 10.25 -5.74
N TYR A 358 20.02 10.81 -4.54
CA TYR A 358 20.54 12.12 -4.20
C TYR A 358 21.58 12.03 -3.08
N TYR A 359 22.78 12.55 -3.36
CA TYR A 359 23.79 12.79 -2.33
C TYR A 359 23.40 14.06 -1.57
N LEU A 360 22.84 13.89 -0.37
CA LEU A 360 22.27 14.97 0.41
C LEU A 360 23.06 15.13 1.72
N ASN A 361 23.50 16.35 2.01
CA ASN A 361 24.04 16.67 3.33
C ASN A 361 22.88 16.83 4.32
N ARG A 362 22.69 15.86 5.23
CA ARG A 362 21.56 15.85 6.18
C ARG A 362 21.65 16.88 7.30
N TRP A 363 22.79 17.55 7.48
CA TRP A 363 22.88 18.73 8.35
C TRP A 363 22.31 19.98 7.65
N ALA A 364 22.60 20.14 6.36
CA ALA A 364 22.12 21.25 5.55
C ALA A 364 20.65 21.08 5.10
N TYR A 365 20.21 19.85 4.81
CA TYR A 365 18.89 19.57 4.24
C TYR A 365 18.19 18.37 4.88
N ILE A 366 16.90 18.51 5.18
CA ILE A 366 16.01 17.40 5.58
C ILE A 366 15.12 17.05 4.40
N ALA A 367 15.06 15.77 4.02
CA ALA A 367 14.22 15.27 2.93
C ALA A 367 13.00 14.52 3.47
N TYR A 368 11.80 15.00 3.16
CA TYR A 368 10.54 14.30 3.39
C TYR A 368 10.09 13.60 2.10
N ILE A 369 10.06 12.27 2.11
CA ILE A 369 9.63 11.47 0.96
C ILE A 369 8.10 11.37 0.97
N ILE A 370 7.44 11.98 -0.01
CA ILE A 370 5.99 12.05 -0.13
C ILE A 370 5.54 11.17 -1.30
N PRO A 371 4.70 10.13 -1.09
CA PRO A 371 4.08 9.39 -2.17
C PRO A 371 3.07 10.24 -2.95
N THR A 372 3.17 10.19 -4.28
CA THR A 372 2.30 10.90 -5.26
C THR A 372 1.37 9.96 -6.02
N THR A 373 1.47 8.66 -5.73
CA THR A 373 0.50 7.62 -6.09
C THR A 373 -0.79 7.79 -5.29
N ASN A 374 -1.83 7.06 -5.71
CA ASN A 374 -3.07 6.99 -4.94
C ASN A 374 -2.82 6.18 -3.66
N LEU A 375 -3.04 6.80 -2.50
CA LEU A 375 -3.04 6.16 -1.19
C LEU A 375 -4.47 5.75 -0.84
N THR A 376 -4.65 4.50 -0.43
CA THR A 376 -5.94 3.99 0.07
C THR A 376 -5.85 3.76 1.57
N ILE A 377 -6.74 4.41 2.31
CA ILE A 377 -6.90 4.28 3.76
C ILE A 377 -8.21 3.53 4.02
N ASP A 378 -8.20 2.58 4.94
CA ASP A 378 -9.32 1.65 5.17
C ASP A 378 -9.80 1.72 6.63
N TRP A 379 -11.10 1.90 6.82
CA TRP A 379 -11.78 1.81 8.12
C TRP A 379 -12.59 0.52 8.07
N ALA A 380 -12.04 -0.57 8.59
CA ALA A 380 -12.59 -1.91 8.48
C ALA A 380 -12.28 -2.73 9.74
N GLU A 381 -13.08 -3.77 9.99
CA GLU A 381 -12.90 -4.64 11.16
C GLU A 381 -11.72 -5.60 10.92
N GLU A 382 -10.84 -5.72 11.92
CA GLU A 382 -9.52 -6.37 11.85
C GLU A 382 -9.57 -7.85 11.39
N GLY A 383 -10.74 -8.49 11.48
CA GLY A 383 -10.97 -9.87 11.04
C GLY A 383 -11.36 -10.08 9.57
N ASP A 384 -11.70 -9.02 8.81
CA ASP A 384 -12.11 -9.16 7.38
C ASP A 384 -10.93 -8.94 6.42
N ALA A 385 -9.79 -8.48 6.94
CA ALA A 385 -8.49 -8.51 6.27
C ALA A 385 -7.76 -9.82 6.63
N GLY A 386 -8.03 -10.89 5.88
CA GLY A 386 -7.50 -12.23 6.17
C GLY A 386 -5.97 -12.27 6.38
N GLU A 387 -5.57 -12.90 7.49
CA GLU A 387 -4.19 -13.25 7.92
C GLU A 387 -3.06 -12.42 7.29
N ALA A 388 -2.95 -11.14 7.67
CA ALA A 388 -1.87 -10.26 7.22
C ALA A 388 -1.28 -9.40 8.36
N ALA A 389 -0.73 -10.10 9.36
CA ALA A 389 0.33 -9.68 10.29
C ALA A 389 0.21 -8.35 11.06
N ASP A 390 0.52 -8.43 12.36
CA ASP A 390 1.12 -7.34 13.12
C ASP A 390 2.40 -6.86 12.40
N ILE A 391 2.27 -5.88 11.51
CA ILE A 391 3.42 -5.17 10.94
C ILE A 391 3.71 -3.99 11.85
N ASP A 392 4.78 -4.17 12.64
CA ASP A 392 5.40 -3.12 13.44
C ASP A 392 5.53 -1.80 12.64
N VAL A 393 5.10 -0.69 13.22
CA VAL A 393 4.96 0.65 12.59
C VAL A 393 6.33 1.31 12.34
N SER A 394 7.36 0.52 12.01
CA SER A 394 8.74 0.99 11.87
C SER A 394 9.58 0.29 10.78
N ALA A 395 9.15 -0.84 10.20
CA ALA A 395 9.97 -1.51 9.17
C ALA A 395 9.22 -2.46 8.20
N ALA A 396 8.80 -1.98 7.02
CA ALA A 396 8.57 -2.85 5.84
C ALA A 396 8.59 -2.08 4.51
N THR A 397 9.70 -2.16 3.76
CA THR A 397 9.71 -1.84 2.32
C THR A 397 9.40 -3.11 1.52
N THR A 398 8.14 -3.30 1.13
CA THR A 398 7.70 -4.42 0.29
C THR A 398 7.49 -3.96 -1.16
N PRO A 399 8.08 -4.61 -2.19
CA PRO A 399 8.24 -4.05 -3.53
C PRO A 399 7.00 -4.20 -4.45
N THR A 400 5.79 -3.93 -3.95
CA THR A 400 4.53 -4.10 -4.72
C THR A 400 3.56 -2.92 -4.60
N GLY A 401 4.02 -1.72 -4.97
CA GLY A 401 3.23 -0.68 -5.67
C GLY A 401 2.06 0.02 -4.98
N VAL A 402 1.50 -0.50 -3.89
CA VAL A 402 0.38 0.10 -3.13
C VAL A 402 0.68 -0.02 -1.64
N ARG A 403 1.24 1.04 -1.04
CA ARG A 403 1.41 1.13 0.42
C ARG A 403 0.01 1.28 1.05
N ARG A 404 -0.50 0.20 1.66
CA ARG A 404 -1.73 0.21 2.47
C ARG A 404 -1.34 0.77 3.85
N MET A 405 -1.51 2.08 4.05
CA MET A 405 -0.76 2.81 5.10
C MET A 405 -1.33 2.69 6.52
N GLN A 406 -2.64 2.51 6.69
CA GLN A 406 -3.25 2.28 8.00
C GLN A 406 -4.62 1.61 7.85
N LEU A 407 -4.93 0.69 8.77
CA LEU A 407 -6.29 0.23 9.02
C LEU A 407 -6.78 0.92 10.29
N PHE A 408 -7.99 1.45 10.24
CA PHE A 408 -8.71 1.96 11.41
C PHE A 408 -9.92 1.08 11.71
N ASN A 409 -10.34 1.05 12.97
CA ASN A 409 -11.59 0.41 13.36
C ASN A 409 -12.78 1.01 12.59
N PRO A 410 -13.82 0.20 12.27
CA PRO A 410 -15.00 0.69 11.56
C PRO A 410 -15.72 1.75 12.39
N LEU A 411 -16.26 2.76 11.70
CA LEU A 411 -16.84 3.94 12.35
C LEU A 411 -18.16 3.57 13.03
N SER A 412 -18.22 3.71 14.36
CA SER A 412 -19.47 3.57 15.12
C SER A 412 -20.22 4.90 15.12
N VAL A 413 -21.37 4.94 14.43
CA VAL A 413 -22.18 6.15 14.27
C VAL A 413 -23.63 5.91 14.68
N ILE A 414 -24.28 6.94 15.19
CA ILE A 414 -25.68 6.88 15.65
C ILE A 414 -26.57 7.54 14.60
N SER A 415 -27.63 6.84 14.19
CA SER A 415 -28.66 7.35 13.30
C SER A 415 -29.56 8.40 13.96
N ARG A 416 -30.31 9.16 13.15
CA ARG A 416 -31.38 10.05 13.64
C ARG A 416 -32.37 9.37 14.59
N ASP A 417 -32.63 8.08 14.37
CA ASP A 417 -33.62 7.29 15.11
C ASP A 417 -33.04 6.64 16.38
N GLY A 418 -31.77 6.93 16.71
CA GLY A 418 -31.10 6.46 17.93
C GLY A 418 -30.40 5.11 17.82
N PHE A 419 -30.44 4.43 16.67
CA PHE A 419 -29.73 3.17 16.47
C PHE A 419 -28.26 3.38 16.12
N GLU A 420 -27.38 2.65 16.81
CA GLU A 420 -25.96 2.52 16.49
C GLU A 420 -25.76 1.64 15.25
N MET A 421 -24.85 2.03 14.36
CA MET A 421 -24.42 1.23 13.21
C MET A 421 -22.90 1.33 13.04
N ARG A 422 -22.28 0.26 12.54
CA ARG A 422 -20.86 0.26 12.15
C ARG A 422 -20.75 0.46 10.64
N VAL A 423 -19.99 1.46 10.20
CA VAL A 423 -19.78 1.78 8.78
C VAL A 423 -18.31 1.60 8.43
N SER A 424 -18.04 0.72 7.47
CA SER A 424 -16.70 0.51 6.93
C SER A 424 -16.49 1.39 5.71
N VAL A 425 -15.39 2.16 5.66
CA VAL A 425 -15.14 3.21 4.67
C VAL A 425 -13.74 3.04 4.07
N LYS A 426 -13.59 3.31 2.77
CA LYS A 426 -12.31 3.38 2.07
C LYS A 426 -12.15 4.77 1.47
N VAL A 427 -11.06 5.45 1.78
CA VAL A 427 -10.75 6.79 1.23
C VAL A 427 -9.52 6.70 0.36
N VAL A 428 -9.63 7.18 -0.88
CA VAL A 428 -8.52 7.27 -1.81
C VAL A 428 -8.08 8.72 -1.94
N ILE A 429 -6.88 9.02 -1.47
CA ILE A 429 -6.26 10.35 -1.56
C ILE A 429 -5.03 10.31 -2.46
N ARG A 430 -4.63 11.48 -2.96
CA ARG A 430 -3.42 11.67 -3.74
C ARG A 430 -2.79 13.02 -3.42
N VAL A 431 -1.46 13.09 -3.41
CA VAL A 431 -0.72 14.36 -3.34
C VAL A 431 -0.08 14.62 -4.71
N ARG A 432 -0.28 15.81 -5.27
CA ARG A 432 0.39 16.21 -6.52
C ARG A 432 1.80 16.75 -6.22
N PRO A 433 2.82 16.50 -7.06
CA PRO A 433 4.20 16.95 -6.82
C PRO A 433 4.31 18.44 -6.46
N GLU A 434 3.66 19.31 -7.23
CA GLU A 434 3.62 20.77 -7.04
C GLU A 434 2.99 21.22 -5.70
N GLN A 435 2.18 20.36 -5.09
CA GLN A 435 1.44 20.64 -3.86
C GLN A 435 2.09 20.02 -2.62
N ALA A 436 3.03 19.08 -2.79
CA ALA A 436 3.70 18.41 -1.69
C ALA A 436 4.44 19.38 -0.73
N PRO A 437 5.16 20.44 -1.18
CA PRO A 437 5.79 21.40 -0.27
C PRO A 437 4.80 22.14 0.63
N LEU A 438 3.62 22.47 0.11
CA LEU A 438 2.56 23.15 0.86
C LEU A 438 1.92 22.20 1.89
N MET A 439 1.67 20.94 1.52
CA MET A 439 1.20 19.91 2.45
C MET A 439 2.19 19.70 3.62
N VAL A 440 3.49 19.62 3.32
CA VAL A 440 4.56 19.54 4.34
C VAL A 440 4.59 20.78 5.23
N ALA A 441 4.36 21.98 4.68
CA ALA A 441 4.33 23.22 5.46
C ALA A 441 3.15 23.29 6.46
N LYS A 442 2.00 22.70 6.15
CA LYS A 442 0.84 22.63 7.08
C LYS A 442 0.92 21.52 8.12
N ILE A 443 1.42 20.34 7.74
CA ILE A 443 1.19 19.09 8.49
C ILE A 443 2.49 18.33 8.81
N GLY A 444 3.57 18.58 8.06
CA GLY A 444 4.84 17.85 8.16
C GLY A 444 4.88 16.57 7.33
N SER A 445 4.18 15.51 7.74
CA SER A 445 4.24 14.18 7.12
C SER A 445 2.89 13.68 6.59
N THR A 446 2.92 12.64 5.75
CA THR A 446 1.70 11.95 5.29
C THR A 446 1.02 11.14 6.41
N GLU A 447 1.76 10.70 7.43
CA GLU A 447 1.20 10.00 8.59
C GLU A 447 0.39 10.98 9.45
N ASN A 448 0.97 12.14 9.79
CA ASN A 448 0.27 13.23 10.50
C ASN A 448 -1.00 13.68 9.76
N LEU A 449 -0.97 13.69 8.42
CA LEU A 449 -2.16 13.98 7.59
C LEU A 449 -3.26 12.94 7.82
N ILE A 450 -2.93 11.65 7.85
CA ILE A 450 -3.90 10.58 8.05
C ILE A 450 -4.48 10.66 9.47
N ASP A 451 -3.63 10.69 10.49
CA ASP A 451 -4.06 10.59 11.89
C ASP A 451 -4.74 11.85 12.44
N HIS A 452 -4.29 13.04 12.04
CA HIS A 452 -4.78 14.30 12.62
C HIS A 452 -5.72 15.09 11.71
N VAL A 453 -5.81 14.77 10.42
CA VAL A 453 -6.71 15.45 9.48
C VAL A 453 -7.72 14.49 8.87
N VAL A 454 -7.29 13.44 8.16
CA VAL A 454 -8.20 12.54 7.43
C VAL A 454 -9.10 11.78 8.40
N HIS A 455 -8.54 11.14 9.43
CA HIS A 455 -9.31 10.32 10.38
C HIS A 455 -10.38 11.15 11.14
N PRO A 456 -10.06 12.29 11.78
CA PRO A 456 -11.08 13.11 12.45
C PRO A 456 -12.11 13.72 11.48
N MET A 457 -11.69 14.06 10.25
CA MET A 457 -12.60 14.61 9.23
C MET A 457 -13.61 13.56 8.75
N ILE A 458 -13.16 12.33 8.50
CA ILE A 458 -14.00 11.22 8.06
C ILE A 458 -14.96 10.79 9.17
N ASP A 459 -14.50 10.60 10.41
CA ASP A 459 -15.39 10.33 11.55
C ASP A 459 -16.45 11.43 11.68
N SER A 460 -16.04 12.71 11.68
CA SER A 460 -16.98 13.84 11.78
C SER A 460 -17.96 13.87 10.61
N SER A 461 -17.53 13.61 9.38
CA SER A 461 -18.42 13.62 8.21
C SER A 461 -19.48 12.55 8.31
N PHE A 462 -19.08 11.30 8.56
CA PHE A 462 -20.01 10.16 8.66
C PHE A 462 -20.92 10.26 9.89
N ARG A 463 -20.40 10.70 11.04
CA ARG A 463 -21.20 10.95 12.26
C ARG A 463 -22.28 12.01 12.03
N ASN A 464 -21.95 13.11 11.34
CA ASN A 464 -22.91 14.15 10.97
C ASN A 464 -23.97 13.66 9.98
N GLN A 465 -23.57 12.88 8.97
CA GLN A 465 -24.51 12.31 7.99
C GLN A 465 -25.47 11.31 8.64
N ALA A 466 -24.95 10.35 9.41
CA ALA A 466 -25.76 9.38 10.15
C ALA A 466 -26.76 10.08 11.09
N SER A 467 -26.33 11.12 11.83
CA SER A 467 -27.21 11.88 12.72
C SER A 467 -28.38 12.58 11.98
N SER A 468 -28.25 12.84 10.68
CA SER A 468 -29.28 13.52 9.87
C SER A 468 -30.28 12.56 9.20
N THR A 469 -29.94 11.27 9.09
CA THR A 469 -30.66 10.29 8.26
C THR A 469 -31.12 9.08 9.10
N GLU A 470 -32.25 8.50 8.72
CA GLU A 470 -32.77 7.26 9.32
C GLU A 470 -31.87 6.07 8.97
N ALA A 471 -31.69 5.12 9.90
CA ALA A 471 -30.74 4.02 9.72
C ALA A 471 -30.99 3.18 8.45
N MET A 472 -32.28 2.96 8.14
CA MET A 472 -32.69 2.21 6.96
C MET A 472 -32.46 2.99 5.66
N ASN A 473 -32.73 4.30 5.66
CA ASN A 473 -32.59 5.14 4.48
C ASN A 473 -31.10 5.35 4.15
N PHE A 474 -30.24 5.44 5.16
CA PHE A 474 -28.78 5.48 4.98
C PHE A 474 -28.22 4.25 4.24
N MET A 475 -28.82 3.07 4.45
CA MET A 475 -28.46 1.86 3.71
C MET A 475 -29.04 1.83 2.29
N GLN A 476 -30.27 2.30 2.08
CA GLN A 476 -30.92 2.33 0.77
C GLN A 476 -30.28 3.37 -0.16
N ASP A 477 -30.07 4.59 0.32
CA ASP A 477 -29.52 5.73 -0.43
C ASP A 477 -27.98 5.83 -0.35
N ARG A 478 -27.29 4.70 -0.12
CA ARG A 478 -25.82 4.62 0.04
C ARG A 478 -25.04 5.38 -1.04
N ALA A 479 -25.51 5.36 -2.29
CA ALA A 479 -24.86 6.08 -3.38
C ALA A 479 -24.91 7.60 -3.20
N LEU A 480 -26.03 8.16 -2.74
CA LEU A 480 -26.19 9.59 -2.46
C LEU A 480 -25.36 10.01 -1.24
N GLU A 481 -25.38 9.21 -0.17
CA GLU A 481 -24.57 9.49 1.02
C GLU A 481 -23.07 9.42 0.75
N GLN A 482 -22.63 8.48 -0.10
CA GLN A 482 -21.25 8.41 -0.57
C GLN A 482 -20.84 9.67 -1.36
N THR A 483 -21.68 10.14 -2.30
CA THR A 483 -21.39 11.37 -3.06
C THR A 483 -21.31 12.60 -2.15
N LYS A 484 -22.22 12.74 -1.18
CA LYS A 484 -22.17 13.81 -0.17
C LYS A 484 -20.89 13.77 0.68
N ALA A 485 -20.48 12.57 1.11
CA ALA A 485 -19.27 12.37 1.89
C ALA A 485 -18.02 12.76 1.08
N GLU A 486 -17.95 12.34 -0.18
CA GLU A 486 -16.87 12.65 -1.11
C GLU A 486 -16.74 14.16 -1.37
N GLU A 487 -17.84 14.86 -1.66
CA GLU A 487 -17.83 16.31 -1.90
C GLU A 487 -17.36 17.08 -0.66
N ARG A 488 -17.85 16.74 0.53
CA ARG A 488 -17.43 17.36 1.79
C ARG A 488 -15.95 17.08 2.11
N THR A 489 -15.49 15.85 1.91
CA THR A 489 -14.09 15.45 2.12
C THR A 489 -13.17 16.16 1.13
N ARG A 490 -13.58 16.30 -0.13
CA ARG A 490 -12.83 17.02 -1.18
C ARG A 490 -12.61 18.49 -0.80
N VAL A 491 -13.64 19.19 -0.34
CA VAL A 491 -13.54 20.61 0.04
C VAL A 491 -12.64 20.81 1.26
N GLU A 492 -12.67 19.91 2.24
CA GLU A 492 -11.79 20.00 3.42
C GLU A 492 -10.33 19.65 3.08
N LEU A 493 -10.07 18.54 2.39
CA LEU A 493 -8.70 18.12 2.03
C LEU A 493 -8.00 19.10 1.07
N GLN A 494 -8.75 19.82 0.23
CA GLN A 494 -8.21 20.87 -0.62
C GLN A 494 -7.55 22.01 0.18
N LYS A 495 -8.01 22.29 1.42
CA LYS A 495 -7.39 23.29 2.32
C LYS A 495 -6.00 22.87 2.81
N TYR A 496 -5.68 21.58 2.72
CA TYR A 496 -4.39 20.99 3.07
C TYR A 496 -3.55 20.63 1.83
N HIS A 497 -3.99 21.08 0.65
CA HIS A 497 -3.36 20.81 -0.65
C HIS A 497 -3.29 19.31 -1.03
N VAL A 498 -4.25 18.52 -0.53
CA VAL A 498 -4.41 17.09 -0.82
C VAL A 498 -5.62 16.88 -1.74
N GLU A 499 -5.50 16.00 -2.73
CA GLU A 499 -6.57 15.65 -3.66
C GLU A 499 -7.35 14.43 -3.16
N CYS A 500 -8.66 14.59 -2.93
CA CYS A 500 -9.57 13.47 -2.68
C CYS A 500 -10.05 12.89 -4.01
N VAL A 501 -9.62 11.66 -4.33
CA VAL A 501 -10.00 10.95 -5.56
C VAL A 501 -11.41 10.40 -5.41
N SER A 502 -11.66 9.62 -4.35
CA SER A 502 -12.97 9.06 -4.04
C SER A 502 -13.09 8.67 -2.56
N VAL A 503 -14.33 8.72 -2.05
CA VAL A 503 -14.72 8.12 -0.78
C VAL A 503 -15.67 6.98 -1.11
N LEU A 504 -15.40 5.77 -0.62
CA LEU A 504 -16.18 4.57 -0.86
C LEU A 504 -16.71 4.05 0.48
N ILE A 505 -18.04 3.97 0.62
CA ILE A 505 -18.62 3.15 1.69
C ILE A 505 -18.44 1.70 1.25
N SER A 506 -17.94 0.81 2.12
CA SER A 506 -17.73 -0.62 1.81
C SER A 506 -18.89 -1.47 2.32
N GLN A 507 -19.14 -1.42 3.62
CA GLN A 507 -20.18 -2.20 4.33
C GLN A 507 -20.85 -1.32 5.39
N ILE A 508 -22.14 -1.59 5.62
CA ILE A 508 -22.92 -0.97 6.70
C ILE A 508 -23.47 -2.14 7.52
N ILE A 509 -23.11 -2.19 8.80
CA ILE A 509 -23.58 -3.21 9.75
C ILE A 509 -24.65 -2.57 10.62
N LEU A 510 -25.90 -2.96 10.39
CA LEU A 510 -27.07 -2.57 11.18
C LEU A 510 -27.33 -3.57 12.32
N PRO A 511 -27.91 -3.15 13.45
CA PRO A 511 -28.30 -4.04 14.54
C PRO A 511 -29.45 -4.96 14.09
N GLN A 512 -29.43 -6.22 14.55
CA GLN A 512 -30.39 -7.25 14.11
C GLN A 512 -31.86 -6.88 14.42
N GLU A 513 -32.11 -6.17 15.51
CA GLU A 513 -33.46 -5.72 15.91
C GLU A 513 -34.16 -4.90 14.82
N LEU A 514 -33.44 -4.02 14.13
CA LEU A 514 -33.98 -3.23 13.01
C LEU A 514 -34.38 -4.13 11.84
N MET A 515 -33.54 -5.11 11.50
CA MET A 515 -33.79 -6.05 10.41
C MET A 515 -35.00 -6.94 10.72
N GLU A 516 -35.19 -7.35 11.98
CA GLU A 516 -36.39 -8.08 12.41
C GLU A 516 -37.65 -7.22 12.32
N ILE A 517 -37.61 -5.96 12.79
CA ILE A 517 -38.74 -5.04 12.72
C ILE A 517 -39.11 -4.77 11.25
N GLN A 518 -38.13 -4.52 10.39
CA GLN A 518 -38.36 -4.31 8.96
C GLN A 518 -38.93 -5.57 8.29
N THR A 519 -38.36 -6.75 8.57
CA THR A 519 -38.85 -8.04 8.04
C THR A 519 -40.29 -8.28 8.48
N ARG A 520 -40.61 -8.04 9.75
CA ARG A 520 -41.98 -8.13 10.30
C ARG A 520 -42.94 -7.14 9.63
N ARG A 521 -42.49 -5.90 9.38
CA ARG A 521 -43.27 -4.88 8.65
C ARG A 521 -43.53 -5.27 7.19
N VAL A 522 -42.54 -5.84 6.50
CA VAL A 522 -42.69 -6.33 5.11
C VAL A 522 -43.63 -7.53 5.07
N ILE A 523 -43.48 -8.49 5.98
CA ILE A 523 -44.40 -9.63 6.10
C ILE A 523 -45.83 -9.16 6.38
N ALA A 524 -46.03 -8.21 7.30
CA ALA A 524 -47.35 -7.65 7.60
C ALA A 524 -47.97 -6.94 6.38
N ALA A 525 -47.17 -6.18 5.61
CA ALA A 525 -47.64 -5.54 4.38
C ALA A 525 -47.99 -6.55 3.28
N GLN A 526 -47.19 -7.63 3.12
CA GLN A 526 -47.49 -8.73 2.20
C GLN A 526 -48.72 -9.52 2.62
N GLN A 527 -48.91 -9.77 3.93
CA GLN A 527 -50.13 -10.37 4.48
C GLN A 527 -51.35 -9.49 4.22
N GLN A 528 -51.25 -8.18 4.45
CA GLN A 528 -52.34 -7.23 4.15
C GLN A 528 -52.69 -7.23 2.65
N ALA A 529 -51.70 -7.22 1.76
CA ALA A 529 -51.93 -7.34 0.32
C ALA A 529 -52.59 -8.68 -0.05
N MET A 530 -52.12 -9.79 0.53
CA MET A 530 -52.73 -11.12 0.37
C MET A 530 -54.20 -11.12 0.83
N PHE A 531 -54.51 -10.56 2.02
CA PHE A 531 -55.88 -10.47 2.53
C PHE A 531 -56.78 -9.60 1.64
N VAL A 532 -56.27 -8.49 1.08
CA VAL A 532 -57.02 -7.65 0.14
C VAL A 532 -57.30 -8.40 -1.16
N GLU A 533 -56.34 -9.13 -1.72
CA GLU A 533 -56.58 -9.95 -2.92
C GLU A 533 -57.48 -11.16 -2.63
N GLN A 534 -57.38 -11.79 -1.45
CA GLN A 534 -58.32 -12.81 -0.99
C GLN A 534 -59.74 -12.26 -0.85
N GLN A 535 -59.92 -11.07 -0.26
CA GLN A 535 -61.24 -10.42 -0.17
C GLN A 535 -61.81 -10.09 -1.55
N LYS A 536 -60.98 -9.62 -2.51
CA LYS A 536 -61.41 -9.42 -3.90
C LYS A 536 -61.79 -10.75 -4.59
N ALA A 537 -61.04 -11.81 -4.35
CA ALA A 537 -61.32 -13.14 -4.92
C ALA A 537 -62.61 -13.74 -4.34
N GLU A 538 -62.81 -13.63 -3.02
CA GLU A 538 -64.03 -14.05 -2.34
C GLU A 538 -65.25 -13.21 -2.75
N GLY A 539 -65.10 -11.89 -2.89
CA GLY A 539 -66.14 -11.02 -3.45
C GLY A 539 -66.56 -11.48 -4.85
N LYS A 540 -65.59 -11.72 -5.75
CA LYS A 540 -65.86 -12.29 -7.08
C LYS A 540 -66.52 -13.67 -7.03
N ARG A 541 -66.17 -14.52 -6.04
CA ARG A 541 -66.80 -15.83 -5.84
C ARG A 541 -68.27 -15.66 -5.42
N ILE A 542 -68.54 -14.79 -4.44
CA ILE A 542 -69.89 -14.46 -3.98
C ILE A 542 -70.73 -13.87 -5.12
N ASP A 543 -70.17 -12.99 -5.95
CA ASP A 543 -70.87 -12.43 -7.12
C ASP A 543 -71.16 -13.49 -8.18
N THR A 544 -70.23 -14.43 -8.41
CA THR A 544 -70.41 -15.55 -9.34
C THR A 544 -71.48 -16.52 -8.85
N GLU A 545 -71.47 -16.90 -7.57
CA GLU A 545 -72.49 -17.75 -6.95
C GLU A 545 -73.86 -17.06 -6.87
N ASN A 546 -73.92 -15.76 -6.57
CA ASN A 546 -75.16 -14.98 -6.64
C ASN A 546 -75.72 -14.92 -8.07
N THR A 547 -74.85 -14.81 -9.07
CA THR A 547 -75.24 -14.82 -10.49
C THR A 547 -75.75 -16.21 -10.90
N ARG A 548 -75.10 -17.27 -10.45
CA ARG A 548 -75.52 -18.66 -10.63
C ARG A 548 -76.88 -18.94 -9.97
N ALA A 549 -77.05 -18.58 -8.70
CA ALA A 549 -78.30 -18.75 -7.96
C ALA A 549 -79.47 -17.94 -8.56
N LYS A 550 -79.20 -16.80 -9.20
CA LYS A 550 -80.20 -16.07 -10.01
C LYS A 550 -80.54 -16.83 -11.30
N ALA A 551 -79.55 -17.36 -12.01
CA ALA A 551 -79.76 -18.14 -13.23
C ALA A 551 -80.52 -19.46 -12.96
N ASP A 552 -80.21 -20.17 -11.88
CA ASP A 552 -80.92 -21.41 -11.50
C ASP A 552 -82.40 -21.11 -11.17
N LYS A 553 -82.69 -20.01 -10.47
CA LYS A 553 -84.07 -19.52 -10.27
C LYS A 553 -84.75 -19.07 -11.57
N GLN A 554 -83.98 -18.57 -12.54
CA GLN A 554 -84.51 -18.21 -13.87
C GLN A 554 -85.06 -19.46 -14.58
N ILE A 555 -84.43 -20.63 -14.42
CA ILE A 555 -84.92 -21.90 -15.00
C ILE A 555 -86.29 -22.26 -14.40
N GLU A 556 -86.45 -22.15 -13.09
CA GLU A 556 -87.72 -22.43 -12.39
C GLU A 556 -88.82 -21.43 -12.80
N LEU A 557 -88.50 -20.13 -12.86
CA LEU A 557 -89.43 -19.08 -13.31
C LEU A 557 -89.86 -19.28 -14.78
N VAL A 558 -88.93 -19.62 -15.68
CA VAL A 558 -89.24 -19.90 -17.08
C VAL A 558 -90.09 -21.17 -17.23
N ALA A 559 -89.80 -22.22 -16.47
CA ALA A 559 -90.62 -23.44 -16.45
C ALA A 559 -92.06 -23.15 -15.96
N ALA A 560 -92.22 -22.35 -14.90
CA ALA A 560 -93.54 -21.91 -14.43
C ALA A 560 -94.28 -21.06 -15.46
N GLN A 561 -93.58 -20.13 -16.13
CA GLN A 561 -94.15 -19.28 -17.18
C GLN A 561 -94.60 -20.08 -18.41
N ILE A 562 -93.80 -21.06 -18.85
CA ILE A 562 -94.17 -22.00 -19.92
C ILE A 562 -95.39 -22.84 -19.49
N GLY A 563 -95.44 -23.31 -18.25
CA GLY A 563 -96.59 -24.05 -17.70
C GLY A 563 -97.90 -23.26 -17.77
N VAL A 564 -97.87 -21.98 -17.36
CA VAL A 564 -99.02 -21.06 -17.49
C VAL A 564 -99.40 -20.86 -18.96
N GLN A 565 -98.43 -20.68 -19.85
CA GLN A 565 -98.67 -20.46 -21.27
C GLN A 565 -99.29 -21.69 -21.97
N VAL A 566 -98.86 -22.91 -21.60
CA VAL A 566 -99.47 -24.17 -22.05
C VAL A 566 -100.90 -24.34 -21.51
N ALA A 567 -101.16 -23.94 -20.26
CA ALA A 567 -102.51 -23.97 -19.70
C ALA A 567 -103.47 -23.01 -20.44
N GLU A 568 -103.02 -21.77 -20.71
CA GLU A 568 -103.83 -20.78 -21.46
C GLU A 568 -104.06 -21.21 -22.92
N GLN A 569 -103.05 -21.78 -23.59
CA GLN A 569 -103.19 -22.38 -24.92
C GLN A 569 -104.19 -23.56 -24.93
N THR A 570 -104.14 -24.43 -23.91
CA THR A 570 -105.06 -25.58 -23.78
C THR A 570 -106.49 -25.10 -23.56
N LYS A 571 -106.67 -24.03 -22.78
CA LYS A 571 -107.96 -23.36 -22.55
C LYS A 571 -108.50 -22.68 -23.81
N GLN A 572 -107.65 -22.00 -24.59
CA GLN A 572 -108.08 -21.44 -25.89
C GLN A 572 -108.49 -22.55 -26.87
N LYS A 573 -107.75 -23.66 -26.93
CA LYS A 573 -108.09 -24.81 -27.77
C LYS A 573 -109.46 -25.40 -27.41
N THR A 574 -109.76 -25.59 -26.12
CA THR A 574 -111.07 -26.13 -25.68
C THR A 574 -112.23 -25.16 -25.91
N ILE A 575 -112.01 -23.84 -25.85
CA ILE A 575 -113.01 -22.84 -26.25
C ILE A 575 -113.31 -22.96 -27.76
N ILE A 576 -112.28 -23.01 -28.61
CA ILE A 576 -112.45 -23.10 -30.07
C ILE A 576 -113.15 -24.42 -30.48
N GLU A 577 -112.81 -25.54 -29.83
CA GLU A 577 -113.50 -26.82 -30.05
C GLU A 577 -114.96 -26.84 -29.57
N ALA A 578 -115.31 -26.01 -28.57
CA ALA A 578 -116.68 -25.86 -28.08
C ALA A 578 -117.50 -24.95 -29.02
N GLU A 579 -116.93 -23.83 -29.46
CA GLU A 579 -117.54 -22.95 -30.46
C GLU A 579 -117.76 -23.67 -31.79
N GLY A 580 -116.78 -24.47 -32.25
CA GLY A 580 -116.91 -25.28 -33.46
C GLY A 580 -118.04 -26.31 -33.38
N ARG A 581 -118.24 -26.92 -32.20
CA ARG A 581 -119.36 -27.84 -31.95
C ARG A 581 -120.71 -27.12 -31.89
N ALA A 582 -120.78 -25.95 -31.24
CA ALA A 582 -122.00 -25.15 -31.19
C ALA A 582 -122.44 -24.71 -32.60
N ARG A 583 -121.50 -24.24 -33.42
CA ARG A 583 -121.74 -23.77 -34.78
C ARG A 583 -122.16 -24.90 -35.74
N ALA A 584 -121.69 -26.13 -35.51
CA ALA A 584 -122.12 -27.31 -36.27
C ALA A 584 -123.59 -27.66 -35.98
N VAL A 585 -123.99 -27.67 -34.70
CA VAL A 585 -125.38 -27.96 -34.28
C VAL A 585 -126.36 -26.88 -34.76
N GLU A 586 -125.94 -25.60 -34.74
CA GLU A 586 -126.74 -24.50 -35.29
C GLU A 586 -127.00 -24.69 -36.80
N LEU A 587 -125.97 -25.02 -37.57
CA LEU A 587 -126.08 -25.24 -39.03
C LEU A 587 -126.93 -26.49 -39.38
N GLU A 588 -126.85 -27.53 -38.55
CA GLU A 588 -127.62 -28.77 -38.70
C GLU A 588 -129.11 -28.54 -38.38
N GLY A 589 -129.43 -27.81 -37.31
CA GLY A 589 -130.80 -27.42 -36.96
C GLY A 589 -131.45 -26.50 -38.01
N ASP A 590 -130.68 -25.58 -38.58
CA ASP A 590 -131.16 -24.67 -39.63
C ASP A 590 -131.44 -25.41 -40.96
N ALA A 591 -130.69 -26.48 -41.25
CA ALA A 591 -130.94 -27.39 -42.37
C ALA A 591 -132.19 -28.27 -42.15
N GLU A 592 -132.39 -28.80 -40.94
CA GLU A 592 -133.60 -29.56 -40.60
C GLU A 592 -134.86 -28.68 -40.60
N GLY A 593 -134.79 -27.44 -40.10
CA GLY A 593 -135.90 -26.50 -40.16
C GLY A 593 -136.36 -26.22 -41.60
N LYS A 594 -135.42 -25.99 -42.53
CA LYS A 594 -135.72 -25.81 -43.97
C LYS A 594 -136.30 -27.07 -44.60
N LYS A 595 -135.81 -28.25 -44.24
CA LYS A 595 -136.33 -29.55 -44.70
C LYS A 595 -137.77 -29.78 -44.23
N ILE A 596 -138.09 -29.48 -42.97
CA ILE A 596 -139.44 -29.61 -42.41
C ILE A 596 -140.41 -28.63 -43.07
N LEU A 597 -140.01 -27.38 -43.29
CA LEU A 597 -140.81 -26.40 -44.03
C LEU A 597 -141.12 -26.86 -45.46
N ALA A 598 -140.12 -27.35 -46.20
CA ALA A 598 -140.31 -27.86 -47.56
C ALA A 598 -141.25 -29.09 -47.62
N VAL A 599 -141.13 -30.01 -46.66
CA VAL A 599 -142.04 -31.15 -46.53
C VAL A 599 -143.46 -30.69 -46.17
N GLY A 600 -143.61 -29.75 -45.25
CA GLY A 600 -144.91 -29.21 -44.83
C GLY A 600 -145.64 -28.45 -45.93
N THR A 601 -144.94 -27.69 -46.77
CA THR A 601 -145.54 -27.04 -47.95
C THR A 601 -145.90 -28.06 -49.02
N ALA A 602 -145.08 -29.09 -49.23
CA ALA A 602 -145.37 -30.15 -50.20
C ALA A 602 -146.55 -31.04 -49.78
N THR A 603 -146.73 -31.31 -48.48
CA THR A 603 -147.91 -32.03 -47.99
C THR A 603 -149.17 -31.18 -48.04
N ALA A 604 -149.09 -29.87 -47.75
CA ALA A 604 -150.21 -28.94 -47.92
C ALA A 604 -150.70 -28.90 -49.38
N GLU A 605 -149.80 -28.67 -50.35
CA GLU A 605 -150.17 -28.71 -51.78
C GLU A 605 -150.72 -30.08 -52.22
N ALA A 606 -150.19 -31.18 -51.65
CA ALA A 606 -150.68 -32.52 -51.96
C ALA A 606 -152.07 -32.78 -51.38
N TYR A 607 -152.41 -32.19 -50.22
CA TYR A 607 -153.77 -32.22 -49.68
C TYR A 607 -154.73 -31.38 -50.52
N ASP A 608 -154.37 -30.15 -50.87
CA ASP A 608 -155.21 -29.28 -51.70
C ASP A 608 -155.56 -29.95 -53.05
N LYS A 609 -154.56 -30.52 -53.74
CA LYS A 609 -154.76 -31.26 -55.00
C LYS A 609 -155.56 -32.56 -54.82
N GLN A 610 -155.45 -33.25 -53.69
CA GLN A 610 -156.27 -34.44 -53.40
C GLN A 610 -157.72 -34.09 -53.09
N VAL A 611 -157.97 -32.98 -52.39
CA VAL A 611 -159.31 -32.45 -52.14
C VAL A 611 -159.99 -32.05 -53.45
N GLU A 612 -159.27 -31.37 -54.34
CA GLU A 612 -159.76 -30.93 -55.66
C GLU A 612 -160.11 -32.12 -56.58
N ALA A 613 -159.36 -33.23 -56.50
CA ALA A 613 -159.57 -34.40 -57.35
C ALA A 613 -160.59 -35.44 -56.86
N VAL A 614 -160.82 -35.56 -55.54
CA VAL A 614 -161.56 -36.70 -54.93
C VAL A 614 -162.82 -36.27 -54.15
N GLY A 615 -162.91 -35.01 -53.72
CA GLY A 615 -164.06 -34.48 -52.98
C GLY A 615 -164.10 -34.87 -51.49
N GLN A 616 -164.51 -33.92 -50.64
CA GLN A 616 -164.36 -33.98 -49.18
C GLN A 616 -164.94 -35.25 -48.51
N GLY A 617 -166.04 -35.81 -49.01
CA GLY A 617 -166.71 -36.95 -48.38
C GLY A 617 -165.92 -38.27 -48.46
N ASN A 618 -165.15 -38.48 -49.52
CA ASN A 618 -164.48 -39.76 -49.78
C ASN A 618 -163.03 -39.81 -49.26
N LEU A 619 -162.37 -38.65 -49.15
CA LEU A 619 -160.99 -38.59 -48.65
C LEU A 619 -160.88 -39.11 -47.21
N ALA A 620 -161.82 -38.74 -46.33
CA ALA A 620 -161.83 -39.15 -44.93
C ALA A 620 -161.87 -40.69 -44.75
N GLY A 621 -162.58 -41.42 -45.61
CA GLY A 621 -162.60 -42.89 -45.57
C GLY A 621 -161.27 -43.53 -45.96
N ILE A 622 -160.59 -42.94 -46.94
CA ILE A 622 -159.27 -43.38 -47.42
C ILE A 622 -158.21 -43.09 -46.34
N GLU A 623 -158.18 -41.88 -45.78
CA GLU A 623 -157.24 -41.47 -44.73
C GLU A 623 -157.33 -42.38 -43.50
N VAL A 624 -158.55 -42.68 -43.03
CA VAL A 624 -158.79 -43.58 -41.88
C VAL A 624 -158.31 -45.00 -42.18
N THR A 625 -158.56 -45.52 -43.38
CA THR A 625 -158.12 -46.86 -43.77
C THR A 625 -156.59 -46.94 -43.92
N LYS A 626 -155.97 -45.87 -44.43
CA LYS A 626 -154.51 -45.76 -44.60
C LYS A 626 -153.78 -45.62 -43.26
N ALA A 627 -154.37 -44.89 -42.30
CA ALA A 627 -153.87 -44.79 -40.93
C ALA A 627 -153.93 -46.14 -40.20
N ILE A 628 -155.02 -46.91 -40.37
CA ILE A 628 -155.15 -48.26 -39.81
C ILE A 628 -154.12 -49.23 -40.43
N ALA A 629 -153.86 -49.12 -41.74
CA ALA A 629 -152.88 -49.96 -42.43
C ALA A 629 -151.42 -49.65 -42.05
N LEU A 630 -151.04 -48.37 -41.95
CA LEU A 630 -149.67 -47.96 -41.57
C LEU A 630 -149.34 -48.22 -40.10
N ALA A 631 -150.34 -48.27 -39.22
CA ALA A 631 -150.15 -48.57 -37.80
C ALA A 631 -149.93 -50.07 -37.49
N GLY A 632 -150.02 -50.96 -38.50
CA GLY A 632 -149.67 -52.39 -38.35
C GLY A 632 -150.54 -53.18 -37.36
N LEU A 633 -151.75 -52.71 -37.02
CA LEU A 633 -152.61 -53.36 -36.03
C LEU A 633 -153.27 -54.65 -36.56
N LYS A 634 -153.05 -55.74 -35.84
CA LYS A 634 -153.59 -57.08 -36.13
C LYS A 634 -155.00 -57.23 -35.52
N ILE A 635 -156.03 -57.40 -36.36
CA ILE A 635 -157.44 -57.45 -35.93
C ILE A 635 -157.95 -58.90 -35.84
N THR A 636 -157.68 -59.57 -34.72
CA THR A 636 -158.43 -60.76 -34.23
C THR A 636 -158.20 -60.87 -32.71
N PRO A 637 -159.24 -60.94 -31.87
CA PRO A 637 -159.09 -61.14 -30.43
C PRO A 637 -159.05 -62.64 -30.08
N ASP A 638 -158.12 -63.05 -29.22
CA ASP A 638 -158.17 -64.32 -28.49
C ASP A 638 -157.85 -64.07 -27.01
N ILE A 639 -158.86 -63.60 -26.28
CA ILE A 639 -158.93 -63.78 -24.83
C ILE A 639 -160.24 -64.52 -24.55
N MET A 640 -160.16 -65.82 -24.27
CA MET A 640 -161.24 -66.49 -23.55
C MET A 640 -160.97 -66.42 -22.06
N VAL A 641 -161.68 -65.50 -21.38
CA VAL A 641 -162.03 -65.68 -19.98
C VAL A 641 -163.45 -66.22 -19.94
N GLY A 642 -163.59 -67.41 -19.36
CA GLY A 642 -164.85 -68.04 -18.97
C GLY A 642 -164.49 -69.19 -18.02
N GLY A 643 -164.70 -69.14 -16.71
CA GLY A 643 -165.49 -68.18 -15.93
C GLY A 643 -166.80 -68.82 -15.49
N ASN A 644 -166.81 -69.42 -14.29
CA ASN A 644 -167.97 -69.44 -13.40
C ASN A 644 -167.61 -70.00 -12.02
N GLY A 645 -168.31 -69.53 -10.98
CA GLY A 645 -168.51 -70.28 -9.74
C GLY A 645 -167.51 -70.06 -8.60
N ASP A 646 -167.80 -69.02 -7.81
CA ASP A 646 -167.71 -68.96 -6.33
C ASP A 646 -166.38 -69.31 -5.60
N GLY A 647 -165.98 -68.45 -4.65
CA GLY A 647 -164.98 -68.78 -3.62
C GLY A 647 -163.50 -68.35 -3.82
N GLY A 648 -163.23 -67.03 -3.81
CA GLY A 648 -162.03 -66.41 -3.21
C GLY A 648 -160.60 -66.73 -3.70
N GLY A 649 -159.80 -65.70 -4.02
CA GLY A 649 -158.33 -65.82 -4.05
C GLY A 649 -157.58 -64.96 -5.08
N SER A 650 -156.68 -64.12 -4.59
CA SER A 650 -155.77 -63.22 -5.33
C SER A 650 -154.91 -63.84 -6.45
N SER A 651 -154.65 -63.03 -7.49
CA SER A 651 -153.39 -62.92 -8.29
C SER A 651 -153.52 -63.10 -9.81
N ILE A 652 -153.51 -61.99 -10.57
CA ILE A 652 -153.24 -61.97 -12.02
C ILE A 652 -152.35 -60.76 -12.40
N PHE A 653 -152.59 -59.58 -11.81
CA PHE A 653 -151.84 -58.35 -12.10
C PHE A 653 -150.32 -58.43 -11.80
N ALA A 654 -149.91 -59.32 -10.89
CA ALA A 654 -148.50 -59.55 -10.57
C ALA A 654 -147.73 -60.31 -11.67
N ALA A 655 -148.40 -61.12 -12.50
CA ALA A 655 -147.75 -61.95 -13.51
C ALA A 655 -147.20 -61.12 -14.69
N PHE A 656 -147.95 -60.10 -15.13
CA PHE A 656 -147.57 -59.29 -16.29
C PHE A 656 -146.35 -58.39 -16.02
N ILE A 657 -146.29 -57.77 -14.83
CA ILE A 657 -145.17 -56.88 -14.44
C ILE A 657 -143.90 -57.69 -14.16
N ALA A 658 -144.02 -58.91 -13.60
CA ALA A 658 -142.87 -59.79 -13.39
C ALA A 658 -142.18 -60.18 -14.71
N GLN A 659 -142.94 -60.43 -15.78
CA GLN A 659 -142.38 -60.85 -17.07
C GLN A 659 -141.60 -59.73 -17.77
N LEU A 660 -142.03 -58.47 -17.64
CA LEU A 660 -141.34 -57.32 -18.23
C LEU A 660 -140.08 -56.92 -17.44
N LEU A 661 -140.04 -57.12 -16.12
CA LEU A 661 -138.83 -56.92 -15.31
C LEU A 661 -137.81 -58.06 -15.43
N ALA A 662 -138.26 -59.30 -15.69
CA ALA A 662 -137.38 -60.47 -15.88
C ALA A 662 -136.53 -60.37 -17.16
N ALA A 663 -137.01 -59.69 -18.20
CA ALA A 663 -136.31 -59.50 -19.46
C ALA A 663 -135.00 -58.67 -19.35
N ASN A 664 -134.70 -58.09 -18.18
CA ASN A 664 -133.57 -57.17 -17.98
C ASN A 664 -132.41 -57.76 -17.13
N ARG A 665 -132.31 -59.10 -16.96
CA ARG A 665 -131.30 -59.71 -16.07
C ARG A 665 -130.55 -60.96 -16.52
N SER A 666 -130.80 -61.52 -17.70
CA SER A 666 -130.17 -62.79 -18.16
C SER A 666 -129.00 -62.59 -19.14
N ALA A 667 -128.00 -61.77 -18.78
CA ALA A 667 -126.71 -61.67 -19.48
C ALA A 667 -125.52 -61.31 -18.59
N ALA A 668 -125.65 -61.43 -17.26
CA ALA A 668 -124.56 -61.15 -16.31
C ALA A 668 -124.44 -62.25 -15.25
N VAL A 669 -123.18 -62.60 -14.93
CA VAL A 669 -122.70 -63.46 -13.82
C VAL A 669 -122.65 -64.99 -14.07
N ALA A 670 -121.47 -65.46 -14.50
CA ALA A 670 -120.75 -66.64 -14.01
C ALA A 670 -119.33 -66.64 -14.65
N ALA A 671 -118.20 -66.91 -14.00
CA ALA A 671 -117.79 -67.00 -12.59
C ALA A 671 -116.25 -66.73 -12.55
N ALA A 672 -115.45 -66.72 -11.47
CA ALA A 672 -115.58 -67.00 -10.03
C ALA A 672 -114.58 -66.04 -9.28
N GLN A 673 -114.03 -66.22 -8.06
CA GLN A 673 -114.12 -67.22 -6.97
C GLN A 673 -113.75 -66.52 -5.62
N PRO A 674 -114.13 -67.04 -4.42
CA PRO A 674 -114.02 -66.36 -3.11
C PRO A 674 -113.07 -67.13 -2.12
N PRO A 675 -113.16 -67.07 -0.75
CA PRO A 675 -113.67 -66.08 0.22
C PRO A 675 -112.67 -65.72 1.39
N GLN A 676 -112.99 -64.77 2.29
CA GLN A 676 -113.13 -64.95 3.77
C GLN A 676 -113.28 -63.61 4.59
N PRO A 677 -113.76 -63.64 5.87
CA PRO A 677 -114.29 -62.48 6.61
C PRO A 677 -113.41 -62.00 7.82
N PRO A 678 -113.78 -60.90 8.55
CA PRO A 678 -112.93 -60.20 9.54
C PRO A 678 -113.21 -60.60 11.02
N PRO A 679 -112.62 -59.91 12.03
CA PRO A 679 -113.44 -58.89 12.71
C PRO A 679 -112.73 -57.64 13.29
N SER A 680 -113.55 -56.58 13.44
CA SER A 680 -113.62 -55.55 14.50
C SER A 680 -112.41 -54.70 14.96
N ARG A 681 -112.70 -53.41 15.20
CA ARG A 681 -111.91 -52.52 16.08
C ARG A 681 -112.03 -52.92 17.55
N ALA A 682 -110.92 -53.33 18.14
CA ALA A 682 -110.40 -52.87 19.43
C ALA A 682 -108.88 -53.11 19.41
#